data_AF-A0A096LYR0-F1
#
_entry.id   AF-A0A096LYR0-F1
#
_cell.length_a   1.000
_cell.length_b   1.000
_cell.length_c   1.000
_cell.angle_alpha   90.00
_cell.angle_beta   90.00
_cell.angle_gamma   90.00
#
_symmetry.space_group_name_H-M   'P 1'
#
loop_
_entity.id
_entity.type
_entity.pdbx_description
1 polymer ?
#
loop_
_entity_poly.entity_id
_entity_poly.type
_entity_poly.pdbx_seq_one_letter_code
_entity_poly.pdbx_strand_id
1 'polypeptide(L)'
;MQTVLKHLTQNCVKVSTSCERQPEMKLKQPVCFRAAMEQNHLDREAISCSICLDLLKDPVTIPCGHSYCMNCIKGYWDKEDQKRIYSCPHCRETFTQRPALKKSITLAGLVEQLKKTGLQAAAADHRYAESEDVACDFCTGRKLKAIKSCLFCLASYCEKHLQPHYEVAPLKKHKLVEPSKNLQENICSKHDEVMKMFCRTDQKFICYLCSVDEHKGHNTVSAAAERTERQRELEERRGNIQQRIQDREKKVKEQKEKVLFINRSADKSVEACEKIFIDLIHLIQRKSSDVKNHIKSKQEADIRCYIHEQKRLEQEITELKRKDTELKQLLVTEDNIQFLKNYIPESFIKMHQNRVSNYSTYRIISDFHQISSLNDVKAAVSEAESMVQETVANRWMEISLTEASLSPTVKDRDELLKYSQELTLDSNTANRYLSVTRNRAVKKDTEQFKDDSERFDGSFQVLSKDSLSRCSYWEVQSSGRFTVAVAYKDISRKARINECTFGLNETSWALECCKLMYVFRHNKTLTLISAPRSSKIGVFLDYGAGVLSFYSVSESTTLRPNNRFSVSGTRTLLHRVQTRFTQPLLAGIRLYETGDSAEFSQLRQDSFYNTTTRLNRVQATLTQPTPAQAQTVESDSDSEYSRPTRPIISMETFPEF
;
A
#
# COMPACT_ATOMS: atom_id res chain seq x y z
N MET A 1 -5.60 36.60 -0.35
CA MET A 1 -6.87 36.11 0.27
C MET A 1 -7.59 35.07 -0.58
N GLN A 2 -8.20 35.39 -1.73
CA GLN A 2 -8.87 34.36 -2.57
C GLN A 2 -7.93 33.21 -2.99
N THR A 3 -6.64 33.50 -3.24
CA THR A 3 -5.61 32.49 -3.52
C THR A 3 -5.35 31.55 -2.33
N VAL A 4 -5.27 32.10 -1.11
CA VAL A 4 -5.08 31.33 0.14
C VAL A 4 -6.30 30.45 0.41
N LEU A 5 -7.51 31.00 0.22
CA LEU A 5 -8.75 30.24 0.33
C LEU A 5 -8.84 29.12 -0.72
N LYS A 6 -8.35 29.36 -1.95
CA LYS A 6 -8.22 28.32 -3.00
C LYS A 6 -7.21 27.23 -2.62
N HIS A 7 -6.04 27.57 -2.11
CA HIS A 7 -5.04 26.56 -1.71
C HIS A 7 -5.54 25.69 -0.55
N LEU A 8 -6.19 26.28 0.46
CA LEU A 8 -6.76 25.53 1.57
C LEU A 8 -7.96 24.66 1.15
N THR A 9 -8.77 25.09 0.17
CA THR A 9 -9.91 24.28 -0.31
C THR A 9 -9.53 23.21 -1.34
N GLN A 10 -8.50 23.44 -2.16
CA GLN A 10 -8.06 22.47 -3.18
C GLN A 10 -7.48 21.17 -2.60
N ASN A 11 -7.00 21.18 -1.35
CA ASN A 11 -6.51 19.98 -0.67
C ASN A 11 -7.60 19.21 0.12
N CYS A 12 -8.82 19.75 0.27
CA CYS A 12 -9.92 19.06 0.96
C CYS A 12 -10.98 18.45 0.03
N VAL A 13 -11.02 18.82 -1.26
CA VAL A 13 -12.02 18.29 -2.21
C VAL A 13 -11.45 17.10 -3.00
N LYS A 14 -11.25 15.95 -2.32
CA LYS A 14 -11.12 14.64 -3.00
C LYS A 14 -11.38 13.38 -2.17
N VAL A 15 -12.07 13.47 -1.01
CA VAL A 15 -12.61 12.28 -0.30
C VAL A 15 -14.01 12.60 0.25
N SER A 16 -15.06 12.45 -0.58
CA SER A 16 -16.47 12.45 -0.11
C SER A 16 -17.50 12.26 -1.25
N THR A 17 -17.62 11.04 -1.80
CA THR A 17 -18.81 10.62 -2.56
C THR A 17 -19.02 9.10 -2.52
N SER A 18 -19.68 8.59 -1.46
CA SER A 18 -20.67 7.49 -1.54
C SER A 18 -21.10 6.96 -0.15
N CYS A 19 -22.14 7.53 0.44
CA CYS A 19 -23.01 6.79 1.37
C CYS A 19 -24.37 7.50 1.52
N GLU A 20 -25.15 7.53 0.43
CA GLU A 20 -26.56 7.87 0.53
C GLU A 20 -27.28 6.76 1.31
N ARG A 21 -27.65 7.05 2.57
CA ARG A 21 -28.66 6.27 3.29
C ARG A 21 -29.99 7.01 3.23
N GLN A 22 -30.94 6.42 2.51
CA GLN A 22 -32.37 6.73 2.64
C GLN A 22 -33.12 5.56 3.32
N PRO A 23 -34.30 5.82 3.91
CA PRO A 23 -34.68 5.23 5.18
C PRO A 23 -35.44 3.90 5.09
N GLU A 24 -35.52 3.21 6.23
CA GLU A 24 -36.42 2.07 6.43
C GLU A 24 -37.89 2.49 6.26
N MET A 25 -38.59 1.89 5.28
CA MET A 25 -40.05 1.85 5.26
C MET A 25 -40.55 0.44 5.55
N LYS A 26 -41.00 0.22 6.79
CA LYS A 26 -41.87 -0.93 7.12
C LYS A 26 -43.26 -0.69 6.56
N LEU A 27 -43.73 -1.52 5.63
CA LEU A 27 -45.16 -1.67 5.40
C LEU A 27 -45.57 -3.10 4.98
N LYS A 28 -46.14 -3.80 5.97
CA LYS A 28 -47.26 -4.75 5.90
C LYS A 28 -47.29 -5.76 4.75
N GLN A 29 -47.03 -7.03 5.09
CA GLN A 29 -47.70 -8.16 4.42
C GLN A 29 -49.23 -8.07 4.62
N PRO A 30 -50.02 -8.48 3.60
CA PRO A 30 -51.33 -9.10 3.80
C PRO A 30 -51.23 -10.64 3.86
N VAL A 31 -52.26 -11.26 4.43
CA VAL A 31 -52.34 -12.68 4.82
C VAL A 31 -53.07 -13.53 3.75
N CYS A 32 -52.79 -14.85 3.75
CA CYS A 32 -53.46 -15.92 2.97
C CYS A 32 -53.26 -15.89 1.45
N PHE A 33 -52.83 -17.00 0.83
CA PHE A 33 -53.64 -18.22 0.78
C PHE A 33 -52.87 -19.51 1.09
N ARG A 34 -53.51 -20.43 1.82
CA ARG A 34 -53.00 -21.79 2.07
C ARG A 34 -54.16 -22.80 2.00
N ALA A 35 -54.58 -23.15 0.78
CA ALA A 35 -55.45 -24.30 0.53
C ALA A 35 -55.44 -24.66 -0.97
N ALA A 36 -54.87 -25.82 -1.28
CA ALA A 36 -55.23 -26.75 -2.38
C ALA A 36 -54.03 -27.68 -2.63
N MET A 37 -54.03 -28.86 -2.01
CA MET A 37 -53.43 -30.02 -2.66
C MET A 37 -54.52 -30.61 -3.55
N GLU A 38 -54.27 -30.69 -4.86
CA GLU A 38 -54.54 -31.86 -5.70
C GLU A 38 -54.22 -31.54 -7.17
N GLN A 39 -53.50 -32.48 -7.80
CA GLN A 39 -53.28 -32.67 -9.25
C GLN A 39 -53.35 -31.44 -10.19
N ASN A 40 -52.21 -31.06 -10.78
CA ASN A 40 -51.83 -31.58 -12.11
C ASN A 40 -50.48 -31.03 -12.59
N HIS A 41 -49.97 -31.61 -13.68
CA HIS A 41 -48.79 -31.16 -14.42
C HIS A 41 -48.66 -29.63 -14.45
N LEU A 42 -47.52 -29.09 -13.97
CA LEU A 42 -47.05 -27.79 -14.42
C LEU A 42 -46.82 -27.92 -15.93
N ASP A 43 -47.70 -27.32 -16.71
CA ASP A 43 -47.69 -27.51 -18.15
C ASP A 43 -46.36 -27.01 -18.74
N ARG A 44 -45.66 -27.88 -19.47
CA ARG A 44 -44.29 -27.59 -19.92
C ARG A 44 -44.28 -26.38 -20.86
N GLU A 45 -45.36 -26.20 -21.60
CA GLU A 45 -45.59 -25.08 -22.50
C GLU A 45 -45.71 -23.75 -21.74
N ALA A 46 -46.37 -23.74 -20.57
CA ALA A 46 -46.59 -22.53 -19.77
C ALA A 46 -45.31 -21.91 -19.16
N ILE A 47 -44.22 -22.68 -19.07
CA ILE A 47 -42.90 -22.21 -18.60
C ILE A 47 -41.78 -22.41 -19.64
N SER A 48 -42.14 -22.53 -20.91
CA SER A 48 -41.22 -22.54 -22.06
C SER A 48 -41.16 -21.19 -22.75
N CYS A 49 -40.00 -20.85 -23.31
CA CYS A 49 -39.78 -19.63 -24.05
C CYS A 49 -40.24 -19.78 -25.50
N SER A 50 -41.25 -19.03 -25.94
CA SER A 50 -41.77 -19.11 -27.31
C SER A 50 -40.80 -18.65 -28.43
N ILE A 51 -39.60 -18.16 -28.08
CA ILE A 51 -38.53 -17.82 -29.05
C ILE A 51 -37.58 -19.00 -29.30
N CYS A 52 -37.16 -19.71 -28.25
CA CYS A 52 -36.20 -20.83 -28.36
C CYS A 52 -36.81 -22.20 -28.07
N LEU A 53 -38.09 -22.26 -27.74
CA LEU A 53 -38.91 -23.46 -27.43
C LEU A 53 -38.43 -24.32 -26.24
N ASP A 54 -37.33 -23.91 -25.60
CA ASP A 54 -36.76 -24.44 -24.35
C ASP A 54 -37.46 -23.89 -23.09
N LEU A 55 -37.29 -24.60 -21.96
CA LEU A 55 -37.58 -24.06 -20.62
C LEU A 55 -36.87 -22.72 -20.37
N LEU A 56 -37.56 -21.78 -19.73
CA LEU A 56 -37.08 -20.41 -19.54
C LEU A 56 -35.75 -20.33 -18.76
N LYS A 57 -34.67 -19.97 -19.46
CA LYS A 57 -33.35 -19.63 -18.89
C LYS A 57 -33.32 -18.14 -18.55
N ASP A 58 -33.16 -17.82 -17.28
CA ASP A 58 -33.34 -16.45 -16.73
C ASP A 58 -34.66 -15.80 -17.21
N PRO A 59 -35.82 -16.33 -16.75
CA PRO A 59 -37.13 -15.84 -17.18
C PRO A 59 -37.29 -14.35 -16.90
N VAL A 60 -37.75 -13.61 -17.90
CA VAL A 60 -38.20 -12.23 -17.79
C VAL A 60 -39.63 -12.14 -18.28
N THR A 61 -40.47 -11.40 -17.56
CA THR A 61 -41.84 -11.11 -17.95
C THR A 61 -41.89 -9.67 -18.44
N ILE A 62 -42.36 -9.47 -19.67
CA ILE A 62 -42.52 -8.12 -20.27
C ILE A 62 -43.94 -7.58 -19.98
N PRO A 63 -44.23 -6.28 -20.18
CA PRO A 63 -45.46 -5.66 -19.66
C PRO A 63 -46.79 -6.33 -20.08
N CYS A 64 -46.85 -6.94 -21.26
CA CYS A 64 -48.00 -7.73 -21.74
C CYS A 64 -48.20 -9.11 -21.05
N GLY A 65 -47.45 -9.42 -19.99
CA GLY A 65 -47.55 -10.68 -19.23
C GLY A 65 -46.79 -11.87 -19.81
N HIS A 66 -46.37 -11.82 -21.09
CA HIS A 66 -45.61 -12.90 -21.71
C HIS A 66 -44.18 -13.01 -21.18
N SER A 67 -43.68 -14.24 -21.07
CA SER A 67 -42.38 -14.54 -20.46
C SER A 67 -41.41 -15.22 -21.43
N TYR A 68 -40.14 -14.80 -21.36
CA TYR A 68 -39.07 -15.21 -22.28
C TYR A 68 -37.76 -15.43 -21.53
N CYS A 69 -36.80 -16.12 -22.15
CA CYS A 69 -35.42 -16.07 -21.67
C CYS A 69 -34.88 -14.65 -21.86
N MET A 70 -34.21 -14.08 -20.85
CA MET A 70 -33.59 -12.75 -20.88
C MET A 70 -32.83 -12.47 -22.19
N ASN A 71 -32.01 -13.41 -22.63
CA ASN A 71 -31.18 -13.25 -23.84
C ASN A 71 -31.98 -13.40 -25.14
N CYS A 72 -33.05 -14.20 -25.16
CA CYS A 72 -33.87 -14.41 -26.35
C CYS A 72 -34.70 -13.17 -26.68
N ILE A 73 -35.35 -12.54 -25.69
CA ILE A 73 -36.12 -11.30 -25.93
C ILE A 73 -35.21 -10.10 -26.21
N LYS A 74 -34.01 -10.04 -25.60
CA LYS A 74 -32.98 -9.06 -25.98
C LYS A 74 -32.60 -9.20 -27.45
N GLY A 75 -32.14 -10.38 -27.86
CA GLY A 75 -31.71 -10.65 -29.23
C GLY A 75 -32.83 -10.60 -30.28
N TYR A 76 -34.10 -10.64 -29.86
CA TYR A 76 -35.23 -10.32 -30.72
C TYR A 76 -35.34 -8.81 -30.97
N TRP A 77 -35.38 -7.99 -29.90
CA TRP A 77 -35.42 -6.53 -30.02
C TRP A 77 -34.17 -5.92 -30.66
N ASP A 78 -32.98 -6.49 -30.39
CA ASP A 78 -31.72 -6.04 -31.00
C ASP A 78 -31.69 -6.21 -32.54
N LYS A 79 -32.59 -7.04 -33.10
CA LYS A 79 -32.79 -7.19 -34.56
C LYS A 79 -33.83 -6.22 -35.12
N GLU A 80 -34.74 -5.70 -34.30
CA GLU A 80 -35.80 -4.74 -34.70
C GLU A 80 -35.40 -3.27 -34.49
N ASP A 81 -34.25 -2.99 -33.88
CA ASP A 81 -33.81 -1.64 -33.45
C ASP A 81 -33.81 -0.57 -34.58
N GLN A 82 -33.70 -0.96 -35.85
CA GLN A 82 -33.82 -0.04 -37.00
C GLN A 82 -35.22 0.59 -37.15
N LYS A 83 -36.27 -0.01 -36.58
CA LYS A 83 -37.66 0.47 -36.69
C LYS A 83 -38.17 1.23 -35.46
N ARG A 84 -37.40 1.28 -34.36
CA ARG A 84 -37.78 1.90 -33.07
C ARG A 84 -39.14 1.44 -32.46
N ILE A 85 -39.65 0.30 -32.88
CA ILE A 85 -40.88 -0.31 -32.37
C ILE A 85 -40.48 -1.64 -31.73
N TYR A 86 -40.73 -1.80 -30.43
CA TYR A 86 -40.40 -3.01 -29.70
C TYR A 86 -41.65 -3.88 -29.58
N SER A 87 -41.71 -4.99 -30.32
CA SER A 87 -42.88 -5.87 -30.31
C SER A 87 -42.74 -7.05 -29.34
N CYS A 88 -43.86 -7.56 -28.82
CA CYS A 88 -43.91 -8.84 -28.12
C CYS A 88 -43.93 -10.00 -29.16
N PRO A 89 -42.98 -10.94 -29.14
CA PRO A 89 -42.95 -12.05 -30.10
C PRO A 89 -44.22 -12.91 -30.15
N HIS A 90 -44.94 -13.03 -29.03
CA HIS A 90 -46.13 -13.89 -28.92
C HIS A 90 -47.43 -13.15 -29.28
N CYS A 91 -47.77 -12.05 -28.60
CA CYS A 91 -49.02 -11.30 -28.84
C CYS A 91 -48.89 -10.11 -29.82
N ARG A 92 -47.68 -9.79 -30.28
CA ARG A 92 -47.35 -8.65 -31.18
C ARG A 92 -47.69 -7.25 -30.64
N GLU A 93 -48.04 -7.13 -29.36
CA GLU A 93 -48.21 -5.83 -28.69
C GLU A 93 -46.92 -5.00 -28.78
N THR A 94 -47.07 -3.72 -29.16
CA THR A 94 -45.94 -2.81 -29.46
C THR A 94 -45.71 -1.80 -28.34
N PHE A 95 -44.47 -1.68 -27.88
CA PHE A 95 -44.05 -0.70 -26.89
C PHE A 95 -43.28 0.45 -27.56
N THR A 96 -43.64 1.69 -27.22
CA THR A 96 -43.02 2.92 -27.74
C THR A 96 -41.63 3.20 -27.18
N GLN A 97 -41.26 2.53 -26.08
CA GLN A 97 -39.92 2.52 -25.50
C GLN A 97 -39.55 1.08 -25.13
N ARG A 98 -38.25 0.77 -25.15
CA ARG A 98 -37.74 -0.59 -24.89
C ARG A 98 -38.02 -0.99 -23.43
N PRO A 99 -38.82 -2.03 -23.14
CA PRO A 99 -39.14 -2.39 -21.76
C PRO A 99 -37.91 -2.81 -20.95
N ALA A 100 -37.81 -2.33 -19.71
CA ALA A 100 -36.72 -2.68 -18.80
C ALA A 100 -36.86 -4.13 -18.29
N LEU A 101 -35.96 -5.02 -18.70
CA LEU A 101 -36.01 -6.44 -18.38
C LEU A 101 -35.45 -6.73 -16.98
N LYS A 102 -36.30 -7.25 -16.09
CA LYS A 102 -35.92 -7.77 -14.77
C LYS A 102 -36.24 -9.26 -14.67
N LYS A 103 -35.35 -10.03 -14.04
CA LYS A 103 -35.54 -11.49 -13.85
C LYS A 103 -36.72 -11.77 -12.92
N SER A 104 -37.65 -12.61 -13.38
CA SER A 104 -38.77 -13.12 -12.60
C SER A 104 -38.29 -14.21 -11.65
N ILE A 105 -38.26 -13.89 -10.36
CA ILE A 105 -37.79 -14.80 -9.30
C ILE A 105 -38.73 -16.00 -9.16
N THR A 106 -40.05 -15.79 -9.32
CA THR A 106 -41.08 -16.83 -9.21
C THR A 106 -40.98 -17.85 -10.33
N LEU A 107 -40.91 -17.39 -11.60
CA LEU A 107 -40.74 -18.28 -12.74
C LEU A 107 -39.40 -19.03 -12.70
N ALA A 108 -38.33 -18.37 -12.23
CA ALA A 108 -37.04 -19.05 -12.04
C ALA A 108 -37.15 -20.18 -10.99
N GLY A 109 -37.86 -19.94 -9.89
CA GLY A 109 -38.16 -20.97 -8.88
C GLY A 109 -38.97 -22.14 -9.43
N LEU A 110 -40.00 -21.88 -10.24
CA LEU A 110 -40.83 -22.90 -10.87
C LEU A 110 -40.06 -23.74 -11.91
N VAL A 111 -39.21 -23.13 -12.73
CA VAL A 111 -38.34 -23.85 -13.67
C VAL A 111 -37.34 -24.75 -12.93
N GLU A 112 -36.76 -24.29 -11.83
CA GLU A 112 -35.86 -25.12 -11.01
C GLU A 112 -36.60 -26.24 -10.26
N GLN A 113 -37.84 -26.01 -9.83
CA GLN A 113 -38.70 -27.08 -9.29
C GLN A 113 -39.04 -28.11 -10.38
N LEU A 114 -39.40 -27.68 -11.60
CA LEU A 114 -39.71 -28.60 -12.70
C LEU A 114 -38.51 -29.40 -13.18
N LYS A 115 -37.29 -28.84 -13.14
CA LYS A 115 -36.05 -29.61 -13.36
C LYS A 115 -35.89 -30.72 -12.30
N LYS A 116 -36.18 -30.42 -11.03
CA LYS A 116 -36.08 -31.38 -9.91
C LYS A 116 -37.16 -32.47 -9.95
N THR A 117 -38.40 -32.16 -10.35
CA THR A 117 -39.46 -33.17 -10.50
C THR A 117 -39.38 -33.92 -11.84
N GLY A 118 -38.91 -33.28 -12.92
CA GLY A 118 -38.63 -33.95 -14.19
C GLY A 118 -37.56 -35.05 -14.06
N LEU A 119 -36.58 -34.86 -13.17
CA LEU A 119 -35.61 -35.89 -12.77
C LEU A 119 -36.24 -37.08 -12.02
N GLN A 120 -37.46 -36.96 -11.51
CA GLN A 120 -38.20 -38.06 -10.87
C GLN A 120 -39.21 -38.73 -11.83
N ALA A 121 -39.65 -38.05 -12.89
CA ALA A 121 -40.57 -38.60 -13.88
C ALA A 121 -39.92 -39.58 -14.88
N ALA A 122 -38.58 -39.58 -15.00
CA ALA A 122 -37.83 -40.56 -15.78
C ALA A 122 -37.82 -41.99 -15.17
N ALA A 123 -38.40 -42.16 -13.96
CA ALA A 123 -38.33 -43.40 -13.19
C ALA A 123 -39.06 -44.62 -13.80
N ALA A 124 -39.77 -44.46 -14.92
CA ALA A 124 -40.42 -45.57 -15.61
C ALA A 124 -39.44 -46.50 -16.38
N ASP A 125 -38.25 -46.01 -16.76
CA ASP A 125 -37.26 -46.78 -17.53
C ASP A 125 -36.09 -47.34 -16.68
N HIS A 126 -36.03 -46.98 -15.38
CA HIS A 126 -34.99 -47.39 -14.41
C HIS A 126 -34.96 -48.89 -14.05
N ARG A 127 -35.59 -49.75 -14.85
CA ARG A 127 -35.48 -51.21 -14.69
C ARG A 127 -34.21 -51.75 -15.34
N TYR A 128 -33.70 -51.13 -16.41
CA TYR A 128 -32.49 -51.59 -17.11
C TYR A 128 -31.22 -50.91 -16.58
N ALA A 129 -30.09 -51.62 -16.65
CA ALA A 129 -28.80 -51.08 -16.21
C ALA A 129 -28.19 -50.18 -17.29
N GLU A 130 -27.89 -48.93 -16.94
CA GLU A 130 -27.09 -48.01 -17.76
C GLU A 130 -25.58 -48.28 -17.60
N SER A 131 -24.72 -47.63 -18.39
CA SER A 131 -23.25 -47.82 -18.35
C SER A 131 -22.62 -47.51 -16.98
N GLU A 132 -23.23 -46.60 -16.23
CA GLU A 132 -22.79 -46.24 -14.88
C GLU A 132 -23.36 -47.16 -13.79
N ASP A 133 -24.34 -48.01 -14.09
CA ASP A 133 -24.97 -48.91 -13.12
C ASP A 133 -24.26 -50.27 -12.98
N VAL A 134 -24.57 -50.95 -11.88
CA VAL A 134 -24.25 -52.38 -11.70
C VAL A 134 -25.40 -53.17 -12.32
N ALA A 135 -25.08 -54.02 -13.31
CA ALA A 135 -26.06 -54.86 -13.96
C ALA A 135 -26.33 -56.16 -13.15
N CYS A 136 -27.53 -56.71 -13.29
CA CYS A 136 -27.86 -58.02 -12.70
C CYS A 136 -27.26 -59.16 -13.52
N ASP A 137 -26.57 -60.08 -12.85
CA ASP A 137 -25.81 -61.15 -13.51
C ASP A 137 -26.70 -62.27 -14.07
N PHE A 138 -27.88 -62.48 -13.48
CA PHE A 138 -28.82 -63.55 -13.85
C PHE A 138 -29.86 -63.13 -14.90
N CYS A 139 -29.88 -61.86 -15.32
CA CYS A 139 -30.77 -61.41 -16.38
C CYS A 139 -30.31 -61.89 -17.75
N THR A 140 -31.17 -62.63 -18.45
CA THR A 140 -31.00 -62.98 -19.86
C THR A 140 -31.41 -61.81 -20.76
N GLY A 141 -30.62 -61.52 -21.81
CA GLY A 141 -30.86 -60.38 -22.71
C GLY A 141 -30.46 -59.03 -22.10
N ARG A 142 -31.33 -58.01 -22.21
CA ARG A 142 -31.06 -56.67 -21.67
C ARG A 142 -31.08 -56.73 -20.13
N LYS A 143 -29.90 -56.60 -19.51
CA LYS A 143 -29.74 -56.75 -18.05
C LYS A 143 -30.47 -55.65 -17.27
N LEU A 144 -31.14 -56.06 -16.19
CA LEU A 144 -31.79 -55.16 -15.25
C LEU A 144 -30.76 -54.52 -14.29
N LYS A 145 -31.06 -53.33 -13.76
CA LYS A 145 -30.26 -52.69 -12.71
C LYS A 145 -30.25 -53.58 -11.45
N ALA A 146 -29.07 -53.86 -10.92
CA ALA A 146 -28.94 -54.56 -9.65
C ALA A 146 -29.30 -53.62 -8.49
N ILE A 147 -29.99 -54.17 -7.48
CA ILE A 147 -30.40 -53.44 -6.27
C ILE A 147 -29.62 -53.90 -5.03
N LYS A 148 -29.05 -55.11 -5.06
CA LYS A 148 -28.10 -55.63 -4.06
C LYS A 148 -27.07 -56.53 -4.73
N SER A 149 -25.90 -56.59 -4.12
CA SER A 149 -24.89 -57.60 -4.40
C SER A 149 -24.77 -58.57 -3.23
N CYS A 150 -24.57 -59.85 -3.52
CA CYS A 150 -24.37 -60.87 -2.50
C CYS A 150 -22.88 -61.17 -2.31
N LEU A 151 -22.35 -60.99 -1.10
CA LEU A 151 -20.94 -61.26 -0.79
C LEU A 151 -20.57 -62.76 -0.71
N PHE A 152 -21.57 -63.65 -0.74
CA PHE A 152 -21.37 -65.11 -0.79
C PHE A 152 -21.44 -65.67 -2.21
N CYS A 153 -22.44 -65.28 -3.01
CA CYS A 153 -22.57 -65.65 -4.42
C CYS A 153 -21.70 -64.82 -5.37
N LEU A 154 -21.08 -63.73 -4.88
CA LEU A 154 -20.22 -62.81 -5.64
C LEU A 154 -20.87 -62.22 -6.91
N ALA A 155 -22.19 -62.11 -6.87
CA ALA A 155 -23.03 -61.70 -7.97
C ALA A 155 -24.02 -60.60 -7.54
N SER A 156 -24.53 -59.89 -8.54
CA SER A 156 -25.42 -58.75 -8.41
C SER A 156 -26.82 -59.07 -8.92
N TYR A 157 -27.83 -58.66 -8.16
CA TYR A 157 -29.22 -59.09 -8.32
C TYR A 157 -30.15 -57.89 -8.48
N CYS A 158 -30.98 -57.91 -9.51
CA CYS A 158 -32.18 -57.08 -9.57
C CYS A 158 -33.26 -57.67 -8.64
N GLU A 159 -34.30 -56.89 -8.35
CA GLU A 159 -35.40 -57.27 -7.45
C GLU A 159 -35.89 -58.72 -7.65
N LYS A 160 -36.22 -59.10 -8.89
CA LYS A 160 -36.72 -60.44 -9.21
C LYS A 160 -35.75 -61.57 -8.87
N HIS A 161 -34.46 -61.40 -9.16
CA HIS A 161 -33.45 -62.42 -8.90
C HIS A 161 -32.93 -62.38 -7.45
N LEU A 162 -33.24 -61.33 -6.70
CA LEU A 162 -32.90 -61.22 -5.29
C LEU A 162 -33.87 -62.00 -4.39
N GLN A 163 -35.14 -62.17 -4.78
CA GLN A 163 -36.18 -62.83 -3.98
C GLN A 163 -35.78 -64.20 -3.37
N PRO A 164 -35.05 -65.10 -4.06
CA PRO A 164 -34.55 -66.34 -3.44
C PRO A 164 -33.70 -66.12 -2.19
N HIS A 165 -32.96 -65.01 -2.05
CA HIS A 165 -32.24 -64.66 -0.83
C HIS A 165 -33.14 -64.28 0.35
N TYR A 166 -34.38 -63.86 0.10
CA TYR A 166 -35.38 -63.54 1.13
C TYR A 166 -36.33 -64.68 1.43
N GLU A 167 -36.44 -65.68 0.56
CA GLU A 167 -37.39 -66.79 0.71
C GLU A 167 -36.69 -68.08 1.15
N VAL A 168 -35.62 -68.48 0.47
CA VAL A 168 -34.95 -69.77 0.61
C VAL A 168 -34.06 -69.80 1.87
N ALA A 169 -34.34 -70.71 2.79
CA ALA A 169 -33.72 -70.73 4.13
C ALA A 169 -32.17 -70.81 4.15
N PRO A 170 -31.49 -71.59 3.27
CA PRO A 170 -30.06 -71.48 3.07
C PRO A 170 -29.56 -70.08 2.64
N LEU A 171 -30.23 -69.45 1.67
CA LEU A 171 -29.79 -68.19 1.06
C LEU A 171 -30.04 -66.95 1.95
N LYS A 172 -30.98 -67.04 2.90
CA LYS A 172 -31.22 -66.01 3.95
C LYS A 172 -29.98 -65.70 4.79
N LYS A 173 -29.01 -66.61 4.86
CA LYS A 173 -27.74 -66.40 5.59
C LYS A 173 -26.72 -65.58 4.80
N HIS A 174 -26.96 -65.33 3.52
CA HIS A 174 -26.01 -64.63 2.67
C HIS A 174 -26.07 -63.12 2.91
N LYS A 175 -24.91 -62.49 3.15
CA LYS A 175 -24.83 -61.05 3.36
C LYS A 175 -25.02 -60.28 2.05
N LEU A 176 -26.11 -59.53 1.98
CA LEU A 176 -26.42 -58.58 0.91
C LEU A 176 -25.86 -57.19 1.26
N VAL A 177 -25.34 -56.49 0.25
CA VAL A 177 -24.81 -55.12 0.34
C VAL A 177 -25.28 -54.29 -0.86
N GLU A 178 -25.02 -52.98 -0.85
CA GLU A 178 -25.25 -52.13 -2.02
C GLU A 178 -24.53 -52.66 -3.27
N PRO A 179 -25.10 -52.47 -4.48
CA PRO A 179 -24.50 -52.95 -5.71
C PRO A 179 -23.05 -52.47 -5.89
N SER A 180 -22.12 -53.38 -6.17
CA SER A 180 -20.73 -53.05 -6.48
C SER A 180 -20.31 -53.64 -7.82
N LYS A 181 -19.62 -52.85 -8.65
CA LYS A 181 -19.02 -53.32 -9.91
C LYS A 181 -17.84 -54.27 -9.68
N ASN A 182 -17.21 -54.17 -8.51
CA ASN A 182 -15.89 -54.74 -8.23
C ASN A 182 -15.99 -55.96 -7.30
N LEU A 183 -17.09 -56.72 -7.31
CA LEU A 183 -17.23 -57.92 -6.47
C LEU A 183 -16.16 -58.97 -6.78
N GLN A 184 -15.87 -59.16 -8.07
CA GLN A 184 -14.91 -60.13 -8.58
C GLN A 184 -13.46 -59.79 -8.20
N GLU A 185 -13.15 -58.51 -7.93
CA GLU A 185 -11.83 -58.08 -7.40
C GLU A 185 -11.55 -58.59 -5.97
N ASN A 186 -12.57 -59.13 -5.29
CA ASN A 186 -12.42 -59.74 -3.96
C ASN A 186 -12.10 -61.25 -4.03
N ILE A 187 -11.87 -61.82 -5.22
CA ILE A 187 -11.47 -63.21 -5.41
C ILE A 187 -9.95 -63.29 -5.59
N CYS A 188 -9.29 -64.21 -4.88
CA CYS A 188 -7.88 -64.47 -5.07
C CYS A 188 -7.61 -65.17 -6.41
N SER A 189 -6.96 -64.47 -7.34
CA SER A 189 -6.63 -64.97 -8.69
C SER A 189 -5.79 -66.26 -8.74
N LYS A 190 -5.16 -66.67 -7.64
CA LYS A 190 -4.38 -67.93 -7.54
C LYS A 190 -5.17 -69.11 -6.98
N HIS A 191 -6.22 -68.83 -6.20
CA HIS A 191 -6.89 -69.83 -5.36
C HIS A 191 -8.41 -69.90 -5.57
N ASP A 192 -8.97 -68.99 -6.39
CA ASP A 192 -10.41 -68.77 -6.61
C ASP A 192 -11.22 -68.55 -5.31
N GLU A 193 -10.53 -68.17 -4.24
CA GLU A 193 -11.06 -68.05 -2.88
C GLU A 193 -11.25 -66.59 -2.46
N VAL A 194 -12.30 -66.31 -1.69
CA VAL A 194 -12.63 -64.94 -1.26
C VAL A 194 -11.54 -64.36 -0.36
N MET A 195 -11.06 -63.18 -0.71
CA MET A 195 -10.08 -62.42 0.07
C MET A 195 -10.66 -61.89 1.38
N LYS A 196 -10.68 -62.73 2.41
CA LYS A 196 -11.18 -62.40 3.76
C LYS A 196 -10.09 -61.91 4.73
N MET A 197 -8.83 -61.96 4.33
CA MET A 197 -7.66 -61.57 5.12
C MET A 197 -7.01 -60.32 4.52
N PHE A 198 -6.27 -59.58 5.35
CA PHE A 198 -5.46 -58.43 4.95
C PHE A 198 -4.04 -58.60 5.48
N CYS A 199 -3.06 -58.50 4.59
CA CYS A 199 -1.65 -58.50 4.97
C CYS A 199 -1.20 -57.06 5.25
N ARG A 200 -0.85 -56.77 6.50
CA ARG A 200 -0.34 -55.47 6.93
C ARG A 200 1.07 -55.19 6.39
N THR A 201 1.87 -56.24 6.18
CA THR A 201 3.21 -56.13 5.59
C THR A 201 3.14 -55.63 4.14
N ASP A 202 2.27 -56.25 3.32
CA ASP A 202 2.20 -55.96 1.88
C ASP A 202 1.09 -54.97 1.48
N GLN A 203 0.27 -54.55 2.45
CA GLN A 203 -0.91 -53.68 2.29
C GLN A 203 -1.91 -54.19 1.23
N LYS A 204 -2.22 -55.49 1.27
CA LYS A 204 -3.07 -56.18 0.28
C LYS A 204 -4.11 -57.07 0.95
N PHE A 205 -5.28 -57.17 0.31
CA PHE A 205 -6.26 -58.22 0.59
C PHE A 205 -5.75 -59.57 0.04
N ILE A 206 -5.95 -60.65 0.79
CA ILE A 206 -5.54 -62.02 0.43
C ILE A 206 -6.58 -63.03 0.91
N CYS A 207 -6.62 -64.23 0.32
CA CYS A 207 -7.43 -65.34 0.84
C CYS A 207 -6.71 -66.09 1.98
N TYR A 208 -7.40 -67.05 2.60
CA TYR A 208 -6.82 -67.84 3.70
C TYR A 208 -5.62 -68.68 3.26
N LEU A 209 -5.66 -69.28 2.05
CA LEU A 209 -4.56 -70.09 1.51
C LEU A 209 -3.29 -69.26 1.30
N CYS A 210 -3.40 -68.06 0.72
CA CYS A 210 -2.28 -67.12 0.62
C CYS A 210 -1.64 -66.78 1.98
N SER A 211 -2.39 -66.78 3.08
CA SER A 211 -1.85 -66.43 4.42
C SER A 211 -0.98 -67.53 5.04
N VAL A 212 -1.13 -68.78 4.60
CA VAL A 212 -0.36 -69.94 5.10
C VAL A 212 0.74 -70.40 4.16
N ASP A 213 0.77 -69.87 2.93
CA ASP A 213 1.74 -70.17 1.87
C ASP A 213 2.58 -68.93 1.51
N GLU A 214 2.24 -68.17 0.45
CA GLU A 214 3.06 -67.06 -0.04
C GLU A 214 3.30 -65.91 0.98
N HIS A 215 2.34 -65.64 1.86
CA HIS A 215 2.46 -64.62 2.92
C HIS A 215 2.74 -65.24 4.30
N LYS A 216 3.25 -66.48 4.35
CA LYS A 216 3.57 -67.19 5.59
C LYS A 216 4.63 -66.43 6.39
N GLY A 217 4.28 -66.07 7.63
CA GLY A 217 5.13 -65.27 8.51
C GLY A 217 4.97 -63.74 8.36
N HIS A 218 4.16 -63.26 7.41
CA HIS A 218 3.78 -61.85 7.37
C HIS A 218 2.71 -61.53 8.41
N ASN A 219 2.55 -60.24 8.74
CA ASN A 219 1.52 -59.79 9.69
C ASN A 219 0.15 -59.78 9.00
N THR A 220 -0.54 -60.91 9.01
CA THR A 220 -1.87 -61.09 8.42
C THR A 220 -2.96 -61.07 9.48
N VAL A 221 -4.02 -60.29 9.24
CA VAL A 221 -5.22 -60.20 10.09
C VAL A 221 -6.48 -60.43 9.25
N SER A 222 -7.65 -60.63 9.87
CA SER A 222 -8.89 -60.62 9.10
C SER A 222 -9.20 -59.22 8.56
N ALA A 223 -9.77 -59.13 7.36
CA ALA A 223 -10.15 -57.85 6.77
C ALA A 223 -11.19 -57.09 7.62
N ALA A 224 -12.01 -57.83 8.39
CA ALA A 224 -12.93 -57.25 9.37
C ALA A 224 -12.20 -56.60 10.56
N ALA A 225 -11.17 -57.24 11.10
CA ALA A 225 -10.38 -56.68 12.20
C ALA A 225 -9.57 -55.46 11.77
N GLU A 226 -8.93 -55.50 10.60
CA GLU A 226 -8.22 -54.33 10.04
C GLU A 226 -9.19 -53.17 9.80
N ARG A 227 -10.38 -53.44 9.25
CA ARG A 227 -11.40 -52.40 9.06
C ARG A 227 -11.77 -51.71 10.37
N THR A 228 -11.98 -52.45 11.45
CA THR A 228 -12.33 -51.88 12.76
C THR A 228 -11.21 -50.97 13.29
N GLU A 229 -9.95 -51.38 13.15
CA GLU A 229 -8.82 -50.56 13.60
C GLU A 229 -8.64 -49.29 12.73
N ARG A 230 -8.73 -49.40 11.40
CA ARG A 230 -8.69 -48.23 10.51
C ARG A 230 -9.89 -47.30 10.69
N GLN A 231 -11.06 -47.84 11.04
CA GLN A 231 -12.24 -47.04 11.38
C GLN A 231 -11.98 -46.21 12.65
N ARG A 232 -11.37 -46.83 13.68
CA ARG A 232 -10.97 -46.15 14.93
C ARG A 232 -9.94 -45.04 14.68
N GLU A 233 -8.90 -45.31 13.89
CA GLU A 233 -7.91 -44.30 13.46
C GLU A 233 -8.56 -43.13 12.70
N LEU A 234 -9.53 -43.41 11.82
CA LEU A 234 -10.26 -42.38 11.06
C LEU A 234 -11.16 -41.54 11.96
N GLU A 235 -11.80 -42.12 12.97
CA GLU A 235 -12.63 -41.41 13.94
C GLU A 235 -11.80 -40.48 14.84
N GLU A 236 -10.64 -40.93 15.31
CA GLU A 236 -9.68 -40.09 16.04
C GLU A 236 -9.17 -38.93 15.17
N ARG A 237 -8.76 -39.22 13.93
CA ARG A 237 -8.34 -38.18 12.97
C ARG A 237 -9.46 -37.19 12.66
N ARG A 238 -10.71 -37.65 12.57
CA ARG A 238 -11.88 -36.80 12.37
C ARG A 238 -12.12 -35.88 13.58
N GLY A 239 -12.02 -36.39 14.80
CA GLY A 239 -12.11 -35.57 16.02
C GLY A 239 -11.04 -34.48 16.06
N ASN A 240 -9.78 -34.85 15.77
CA ASN A 240 -8.66 -33.90 15.66
C ASN A 240 -8.89 -32.82 14.59
N ILE A 241 -9.51 -33.14 13.46
CA ILE A 241 -9.89 -32.16 12.43
C ILE A 241 -11.03 -31.26 12.92
N GLN A 242 -12.06 -31.81 13.57
CA GLN A 242 -13.18 -31.04 14.11
C GLN A 242 -12.75 -30.04 15.19
N GLN A 243 -11.86 -30.44 16.12
CA GLN A 243 -11.28 -29.51 17.09
C GLN A 243 -10.52 -28.37 16.40
N ARG A 244 -9.69 -28.70 15.41
CA ARG A 244 -8.95 -27.70 14.62
C ARG A 244 -9.87 -26.75 13.85
N ILE A 245 -11.06 -27.19 13.42
CA ILE A 245 -12.07 -26.31 12.81
C ILE A 245 -12.60 -25.33 13.84
N GLN A 246 -13.06 -25.80 15.00
CA GLN A 246 -13.58 -24.95 16.08
C GLN A 246 -12.54 -23.92 16.57
N ASP A 247 -11.29 -24.32 16.76
CA ASP A 247 -10.20 -23.43 17.14
C ASP A 247 -9.96 -22.32 16.11
N ARG A 248 -10.14 -22.63 14.82
CA ARG A 248 -9.96 -21.68 13.71
C ARG A 248 -11.17 -20.76 13.58
N GLU A 249 -12.39 -21.28 13.75
CA GLU A 249 -13.62 -20.46 13.80
C GLU A 249 -13.58 -19.45 14.95
N LYS A 250 -13.11 -19.88 16.15
CA LYS A 250 -12.88 -18.98 17.29
C LYS A 250 -11.86 -17.88 16.93
N LYS A 251 -10.71 -18.24 16.37
CA LYS A 251 -9.67 -17.28 15.95
C LYS A 251 -10.18 -16.31 14.87
N VAL A 252 -11.02 -16.76 13.93
CA VAL A 252 -11.67 -15.90 12.94
C VAL A 252 -12.63 -14.92 13.60
N LYS A 253 -13.37 -15.33 14.64
CA LYS A 253 -14.23 -14.42 15.42
C LYS A 253 -13.40 -13.36 16.16
N GLU A 254 -12.34 -13.77 16.87
CA GLU A 254 -11.41 -12.86 17.55
C GLU A 254 -10.74 -11.86 16.57
N GLN A 255 -10.39 -12.29 15.36
CA GLN A 255 -9.87 -11.42 14.31
C GLN A 255 -10.92 -10.40 13.82
N LYS A 256 -12.17 -10.81 13.61
CA LYS A 256 -13.27 -9.90 13.24
C LYS A 256 -13.49 -8.82 14.30
N GLU A 257 -13.43 -9.17 15.58
CA GLU A 257 -13.54 -8.22 16.69
C GLU A 257 -12.38 -7.23 16.70
N LYS A 258 -11.13 -7.68 16.45
CA LYS A 258 -9.96 -6.80 16.31
C LYS A 258 -10.08 -5.83 15.12
N VAL A 259 -10.56 -6.28 13.97
CA VAL A 259 -10.79 -5.41 12.80
C VAL A 259 -11.85 -4.34 13.11
N LEU A 260 -12.96 -4.72 13.76
CA LEU A 260 -13.98 -3.77 14.20
C LEU A 260 -13.45 -2.75 15.22
N PHE A 261 -12.55 -3.16 16.11
CA PHE A 261 -11.89 -2.25 17.05
C PHE A 261 -10.96 -1.25 16.32
N ILE A 262 -10.12 -1.73 15.40
CA ILE A 262 -9.21 -0.88 14.60
C ILE A 262 -10.01 0.17 13.82
N ASN A 263 -11.05 -0.25 13.09
CA ASN A 263 -11.89 0.67 12.32
C ASN A 263 -12.51 1.75 13.22
N ARG A 264 -13.17 1.37 14.32
CA ARG A 264 -13.75 2.34 15.28
C ARG A 264 -12.73 3.27 15.90
N SER A 265 -11.48 2.83 16.07
CA SER A 265 -10.41 3.68 16.59
C SER A 265 -9.90 4.65 15.53
N ALA A 266 -9.80 4.21 14.27
CA ALA A 266 -9.44 5.06 13.14
C ALA A 266 -10.50 6.14 12.89
N ASP A 267 -11.78 5.75 12.83
CA ASP A 267 -12.92 6.65 12.64
C ASP A 267 -12.91 7.78 13.70
N LYS A 268 -12.75 7.43 14.99
CA LYS A 268 -12.65 8.41 16.09
C LYS A 268 -11.45 9.35 15.98
N SER A 269 -10.30 8.85 15.54
CA SER A 269 -9.11 9.69 15.31
C SER A 269 -9.33 10.66 14.15
N VAL A 270 -10.00 10.22 13.08
CA VAL A 270 -10.39 11.08 11.95
C VAL A 270 -11.38 12.15 12.42
N GLU A 271 -12.46 11.79 13.10
CA GLU A 271 -13.46 12.74 13.65
C GLU A 271 -12.80 13.81 14.56
N ALA A 272 -11.84 13.40 15.40
CA ALA A 272 -11.10 14.32 16.27
C ALA A 272 -10.22 15.30 15.47
N CYS A 273 -9.55 14.84 14.41
CA CYS A 273 -8.76 15.70 13.52
C CYS A 273 -9.63 16.64 12.69
N GLU A 274 -10.72 16.14 12.08
CA GLU A 274 -11.65 16.94 11.28
C GLU A 274 -12.25 18.08 12.09
N LYS A 275 -12.63 17.84 13.35
CA LYS A 275 -13.12 18.88 14.25
C LYS A 275 -12.12 20.02 14.43
N ILE A 276 -10.84 19.71 14.64
CA ILE A 276 -9.78 20.72 14.80
C ILE A 276 -9.62 21.56 13.52
N PHE A 277 -9.68 20.93 12.34
CA PHE A 277 -9.62 21.66 11.06
C PHE A 277 -10.84 22.54 10.84
N ILE A 278 -12.05 22.08 11.19
CA ILE A 278 -13.29 22.88 11.12
C ILE A 278 -13.20 24.11 12.04
N ASP A 279 -12.75 23.94 13.28
CA ASP A 279 -12.58 25.04 14.23
C ASP A 279 -11.55 26.07 13.75
N LEU A 280 -10.45 25.61 13.13
CA LEU A 280 -9.43 26.48 12.52
C LEU A 280 -9.98 27.26 11.31
N ILE A 281 -10.76 26.61 10.43
CA ILE A 281 -11.42 27.27 9.28
C ILE A 281 -12.36 28.38 9.77
N HIS A 282 -13.19 28.10 10.78
CA HIS A 282 -14.08 29.10 11.37
C HIS A 282 -13.31 30.29 11.99
N LEU A 283 -12.19 30.03 12.67
CA LEU A 283 -11.34 31.08 13.22
C LEU A 283 -10.75 31.99 12.12
N ILE A 284 -10.23 31.39 11.04
CA ILE A 284 -9.66 32.11 9.89
C ILE A 284 -10.74 32.96 9.20
N GLN A 285 -11.93 32.41 8.96
CA GLN A 285 -13.06 33.13 8.36
C GLN A 285 -13.51 34.33 9.21
N ARG A 286 -13.57 34.16 10.54
CA ARG A 286 -13.89 35.24 11.47
C ARG A 286 -12.84 36.35 11.42
N LYS A 287 -11.55 36.00 11.57
CA LYS A 287 -10.45 36.99 11.55
C LYS A 287 -10.32 37.70 10.20
N SER A 288 -10.56 37.00 9.09
CA SER A 288 -10.63 37.61 7.76
C SER A 288 -11.76 38.63 7.64
N SER A 289 -12.91 38.37 8.29
CA SER A 289 -14.04 39.30 8.34
C SER A 289 -13.74 40.52 9.23
N ASP A 290 -13.10 40.32 10.39
CA ASP A 290 -12.65 41.40 11.28
C ASP A 290 -11.77 42.42 10.51
N VAL A 291 -10.73 41.92 9.82
CA VAL A 291 -9.80 42.74 9.03
C VAL A 291 -10.53 43.48 7.89
N LYS A 292 -11.40 42.80 7.15
CA LYS A 292 -12.19 43.40 6.06
C LYS A 292 -13.09 44.54 6.56
N ASN A 293 -13.73 44.36 7.71
CA ASN A 293 -14.62 45.36 8.30
C ASN A 293 -13.83 46.57 8.82
N HIS A 294 -12.65 46.36 9.40
CA HIS A 294 -11.77 47.44 9.84
C HIS A 294 -11.30 48.32 8.68
N ILE A 295 -10.83 47.70 7.57
CA ILE A 295 -10.42 48.40 6.35
C ILE A 295 -11.56 49.29 5.81
N LYS A 296 -12.77 48.72 5.69
CA LYS A 296 -13.96 49.45 5.22
C LYS A 296 -14.31 50.63 6.11
N SER A 297 -14.37 50.41 7.43
CA SER A 297 -14.73 51.46 8.39
C SER A 297 -13.76 52.65 8.33
N LYS A 298 -12.45 52.38 8.23
CA LYS A 298 -11.42 53.40 8.06
C LYS A 298 -11.55 54.14 6.72
N GLN A 299 -11.70 53.41 5.62
CA GLN A 299 -11.94 53.98 4.29
C GLN A 299 -13.16 54.92 4.28
N GLU A 300 -14.29 54.49 4.84
CA GLU A 300 -15.50 55.30 4.93
C GLU A 300 -15.33 56.54 5.82
N ALA A 301 -14.56 56.43 6.92
CA ALA A 301 -14.26 57.57 7.78
C ALA A 301 -13.43 58.63 7.04
N ASP A 302 -12.39 58.20 6.32
CA ASP A 302 -11.52 59.11 5.57
C ASP A 302 -12.30 59.78 4.42
N ILE A 303 -13.13 59.03 3.69
CA ILE A 303 -14.03 59.58 2.65
C ILE A 303 -14.98 60.63 3.24
N ARG A 304 -15.58 60.38 4.41
CA ARG A 304 -16.48 61.35 5.08
C ARG A 304 -15.76 62.67 5.40
N CYS A 305 -14.50 62.62 5.83
CA CYS A 305 -13.68 63.81 6.08
C CYS A 305 -13.44 64.61 4.78
N TYR A 306 -13.08 63.95 3.68
CA TYR A 306 -12.90 64.64 2.39
C TYR A 306 -14.19 65.26 1.85
N ILE A 307 -15.34 64.58 1.98
CA ILE A 307 -16.65 65.14 1.57
C ILE A 307 -17.00 66.38 2.40
N HIS A 308 -16.66 66.41 3.69
CA HIS A 308 -16.89 67.58 4.54
C HIS A 308 -16.04 68.78 4.11
N GLU A 309 -14.75 68.58 3.84
CA GLU A 309 -13.85 69.63 3.38
C GLU A 309 -14.19 70.13 1.98
N GLN A 310 -14.60 69.23 1.06
CA GLN A 310 -15.11 69.61 -0.26
C GLN A 310 -16.32 70.55 -0.14
N LYS A 311 -17.31 70.22 0.70
CA LYS A 311 -18.48 71.07 0.93
C LYS A 311 -18.11 72.44 1.50
N ARG A 312 -17.10 72.50 2.38
CA ARG A 312 -16.58 73.76 2.93
C ARG A 312 -16.00 74.64 1.83
N LEU A 313 -15.20 74.07 0.92
CA LEU A 313 -14.62 74.78 -0.22
C LEU A 313 -15.68 75.20 -1.25
N GLU A 314 -16.69 74.38 -1.51
CA GLU A 314 -17.83 74.72 -2.39
C GLU A 314 -18.63 75.93 -1.86
N GLN A 315 -18.84 76.01 -0.54
CA GLN A 315 -19.45 77.17 0.12
C GLN A 315 -18.57 78.42 -0.01
N GLU A 316 -17.26 78.30 0.22
CA GLU A 316 -16.29 79.40 0.11
C GLU A 316 -16.23 79.96 -1.32
N ILE A 317 -16.22 79.08 -2.34
CA ILE A 317 -16.30 79.47 -3.76
C ILE A 317 -17.62 80.18 -4.07
N THR A 318 -18.74 79.74 -3.51
CA THR A 318 -20.07 80.34 -3.74
C THR A 318 -20.11 81.76 -3.17
N GLU A 319 -19.59 81.96 -1.96
CA GLU A 319 -19.50 83.27 -1.31
C GLU A 319 -18.54 84.22 -2.05
N LEU A 320 -17.41 83.72 -2.57
CA LEU A 320 -16.50 84.50 -3.41
C LEU A 320 -17.16 84.93 -4.73
N LYS A 321 -17.93 84.06 -5.39
CA LYS A 321 -18.71 84.40 -6.60
C LYS A 321 -19.79 85.44 -6.35
N ARG A 322 -20.46 85.39 -5.19
CA ARG A 322 -21.42 86.42 -4.76
C ARG A 322 -20.74 87.79 -4.67
N LYS A 323 -19.61 87.87 -3.95
CA LYS A 323 -18.80 89.10 -3.79
C LYS A 323 -18.29 89.66 -5.12
N ASP A 324 -17.79 88.79 -6.01
CA ASP A 324 -17.39 89.18 -7.37
C ASP A 324 -18.55 89.79 -8.17
N THR A 325 -19.77 89.27 -8.01
CA THR A 325 -20.97 89.82 -8.66
C THR A 325 -21.35 91.19 -8.10
N GLU A 326 -21.29 91.37 -6.78
CA GLU A 326 -21.57 92.65 -6.10
C GLU A 326 -20.54 93.72 -6.48
N LEU A 327 -19.26 93.38 -6.55
CA LEU A 327 -18.21 94.28 -7.03
C LEU A 327 -18.43 94.66 -8.51
N LYS A 328 -18.83 93.71 -9.37
CA LYS A 328 -19.16 94.00 -10.78
C LYS A 328 -20.35 94.95 -10.92
N GLN A 329 -21.39 94.81 -10.10
CA GLN A 329 -22.54 95.73 -10.08
C GLN A 329 -22.12 97.14 -9.61
N LEU A 330 -21.26 97.21 -8.59
CA LEU A 330 -20.74 98.49 -8.12
C LEU A 330 -19.88 99.20 -9.18
N LEU A 331 -19.00 98.47 -9.87
CA LEU A 331 -18.11 99.00 -10.92
C LEU A 331 -18.85 99.62 -12.12
N VAL A 332 -20.10 99.21 -12.40
CA VAL A 332 -20.93 99.77 -13.49
C VAL A 332 -21.90 100.87 -13.02
N THR A 333 -21.81 101.31 -11.76
CA THR A 333 -22.68 102.37 -11.21
C THR A 333 -22.17 103.75 -11.62
N GLU A 334 -22.90 104.45 -12.48
CA GLU A 334 -22.52 105.78 -12.99
C GLU A 334 -22.68 106.92 -11.96
N ASP A 335 -23.57 106.77 -10.97
CA ASP A 335 -23.76 107.75 -9.90
C ASP A 335 -22.61 107.66 -8.88
N ASN A 336 -21.69 108.63 -8.96
CA ASN A 336 -20.54 108.78 -8.08
C ASN A 336 -20.89 108.77 -6.57
N ILE A 337 -22.06 109.28 -6.17
CA ILE A 337 -22.48 109.32 -4.76
C ILE A 337 -22.97 107.94 -4.32
N GLN A 338 -23.72 107.23 -5.17
CA GLN A 338 -24.14 105.85 -4.87
C GLN A 338 -22.96 104.87 -4.89
N PHE A 339 -22.02 105.05 -5.82
CA PHE A 339 -20.76 104.29 -5.82
C PHE A 339 -20.04 104.43 -4.48
N LEU A 340 -19.77 105.67 -4.04
CA LEU A 340 -19.04 105.92 -2.79
C LEU A 340 -19.80 105.49 -1.52
N LYS A 341 -21.13 105.49 -1.54
CA LYS A 341 -21.95 104.96 -0.42
C LYS A 341 -21.90 103.44 -0.31
N ASN A 342 -21.83 102.74 -1.43
CA ASN A 342 -21.85 101.27 -1.48
C ASN A 342 -20.44 100.66 -1.54
N TYR A 343 -19.40 101.47 -1.76
CA TYR A 343 -18.00 101.06 -1.72
C TYR A 343 -17.53 100.80 -0.28
N ILE A 344 -17.41 99.53 0.07
CA ILE A 344 -16.86 99.07 1.35
C ILE A 344 -15.37 98.75 1.16
N PRO A 345 -14.43 99.46 1.82
CA PRO A 345 -13.01 99.20 1.69
C PRO A 345 -12.62 97.78 2.11
N GLU A 346 -11.70 97.15 1.37
CA GLU A 346 -11.29 95.76 1.55
C GLU A 346 -10.68 95.45 2.94
N SER A 347 -10.19 96.48 3.64
CA SER A 347 -9.77 96.39 5.04
C SER A 347 -10.89 95.97 6.01
N PHE A 348 -12.16 96.27 5.71
CA PHE A 348 -13.33 95.82 6.47
C PHE A 348 -13.76 94.38 6.14
N ILE A 349 -13.28 93.80 5.03
CA ILE A 349 -13.68 92.46 4.56
C ILE A 349 -12.76 91.35 5.15
N LYS A 350 -11.68 91.72 5.86
CA LYS A 350 -10.70 90.79 6.46
C LYS A 350 -11.21 90.03 7.69
N MET A 351 -12.10 89.05 7.48
CA MET A 351 -12.44 88.03 8.50
C MET A 351 -12.47 86.56 8.00
N HIS A 352 -12.05 86.23 6.78
CA HIS A 352 -12.03 84.81 6.33
C HIS A 352 -10.77 84.27 5.61
N GLN A 353 -9.91 85.09 5.00
CA GLN A 353 -8.85 84.56 4.11
C GLN A 353 -7.61 83.94 4.78
N ASN A 354 -7.36 84.18 6.08
CA ASN A 354 -6.12 83.75 6.76
C ASN A 354 -6.21 82.40 7.50
N ARG A 355 -6.95 81.43 6.94
CA ARG A 355 -6.82 80.01 7.32
C ARG A 355 -6.67 79.09 6.09
N VAL A 356 -5.86 79.48 5.11
CA VAL A 356 -5.16 78.52 4.25
C VAL A 356 -4.16 77.77 5.14
N SER A 357 -4.69 76.77 5.85
CA SER A 357 -3.90 75.99 6.79
C SER A 357 -3.05 75.00 5.99
N ASN A 358 -1.74 75.25 5.93
CA ASN A 358 -0.73 74.30 5.41
C ASN A 358 -0.68 72.95 6.18
N TYR A 359 -1.63 72.74 7.09
CA TYR A 359 -1.83 71.58 7.93
C TYR A 359 -2.57 70.42 7.24
N SER A 360 -3.20 70.65 6.08
CA SER A 360 -3.88 69.58 5.32
C SER A 360 -2.88 68.75 4.50
N THR A 361 -2.10 69.38 3.62
CA THR A 361 -1.25 68.68 2.62
C THR A 361 -0.22 67.73 3.25
N TYR A 362 0.37 68.09 4.39
CA TYR A 362 1.37 67.25 5.06
C TYR A 362 0.77 66.07 5.84
N ARG A 363 -0.52 66.15 6.23
CA ARG A 363 -1.21 65.06 6.94
C ARG A 363 -1.75 64.00 5.96
N ILE A 364 -2.11 64.41 4.75
CA ILE A 364 -2.66 63.57 3.68
C ILE A 364 -1.70 62.44 3.27
N ILE A 365 -0.39 62.66 3.29
CA ILE A 365 0.62 61.62 2.96
C ILE A 365 0.79 60.63 4.13
N SER A 366 0.72 61.10 5.37
CA SER A 366 0.88 60.28 6.59
C SER A 366 -0.23 59.24 6.76
N ASP A 367 -1.49 59.63 6.57
CA ASP A 367 -2.62 58.77 6.92
C ASP A 367 -2.84 57.63 5.90
N PHE A 368 -2.45 57.81 4.64
CA PHE A 368 -2.39 56.72 3.65
C PHE A 368 -1.26 55.72 3.98
N HIS A 369 -0.17 56.19 4.59
CA HIS A 369 0.90 55.32 5.10
C HIS A 369 0.49 54.50 6.34
N GLN A 370 -0.62 54.82 7.01
CA GLN A 370 -1.12 54.04 8.16
C GLN A 370 -1.71 52.67 7.76
N ILE A 371 -1.79 52.38 6.45
CA ILE A 371 -1.95 51.03 5.88
C ILE A 371 -0.72 50.14 6.17
N SER A 372 0.39 50.68 6.67
CA SER A 372 1.54 49.89 7.18
C SER A 372 1.12 48.81 8.18
N SER A 373 0.19 49.13 9.09
CA SER A 373 -0.39 48.18 10.04
C SER A 373 -1.06 46.95 9.39
N LEU A 374 -1.55 47.08 8.16
CA LEU A 374 -2.09 45.96 7.38
C LEU A 374 -0.99 45.12 6.72
N ASN A 375 0.21 45.67 6.51
CA ASN A 375 1.38 44.86 6.16
C ASN A 375 1.83 44.01 7.35
N ASP A 376 1.74 44.51 8.58
CA ASP A 376 2.04 43.74 9.79
C ASP A 376 1.04 42.60 9.98
N VAL A 377 -0.27 42.88 9.84
CA VAL A 377 -1.32 41.83 9.84
C VAL A 377 -1.09 40.80 8.72
N LYS A 378 -0.71 41.25 7.52
CA LYS A 378 -0.40 40.37 6.37
C LYS A 378 0.84 39.51 6.64
N ALA A 379 1.88 40.07 7.27
CA ALA A 379 3.08 39.35 7.66
C ALA A 379 2.73 38.28 8.71
N ALA A 380 2.03 38.65 9.80
CA ALA A 380 1.62 37.73 10.85
C ALA A 380 0.71 36.58 10.34
N VAL A 381 -0.20 36.86 9.40
CA VAL A 381 -1.01 35.82 8.74
C VAL A 381 -0.16 34.90 7.85
N SER A 382 0.86 35.42 7.18
CA SER A 382 1.75 34.64 6.32
C SER A 382 2.73 33.78 7.15
N GLU A 383 3.21 34.30 8.27
CA GLU A 383 3.98 33.58 9.27
C GLU A 383 3.15 32.45 9.90
N ALA A 384 1.92 32.73 10.33
CA ALA A 384 1.01 31.71 10.86
C ALA A 384 0.68 30.62 9.82
N GLU A 385 0.48 30.98 8.55
CA GLU A 385 0.31 30.01 7.45
C GLU A 385 1.55 29.11 7.30
N SER A 386 2.75 29.70 7.30
CA SER A 386 4.03 28.97 7.23
C SER A 386 4.24 28.04 8.43
N MET A 387 3.99 28.53 9.66
CA MET A 387 4.12 27.73 10.89
C MET A 387 3.17 26.54 10.90
N VAL A 388 1.92 26.70 10.45
CA VAL A 388 0.94 25.61 10.36
C VAL A 388 1.39 24.59 9.31
N GLN A 389 1.81 25.04 8.12
CA GLN A 389 2.31 24.15 7.07
C GLN A 389 3.53 23.36 7.52
N GLU A 390 4.53 24.01 8.11
CA GLU A 390 5.74 23.38 8.62
C GLU A 390 5.44 22.39 9.75
N THR A 391 4.66 22.79 10.76
CA THR A 391 4.35 21.93 11.91
C THR A 391 3.58 20.68 11.50
N VAL A 392 2.58 20.82 10.62
CA VAL A 392 1.79 19.68 10.13
C VAL A 392 2.65 18.78 9.24
N ALA A 393 3.45 19.34 8.32
CA ALA A 393 4.34 18.56 7.46
C ALA A 393 5.39 17.78 8.27
N ASN A 394 6.04 18.43 9.24
CA ASN A 394 7.03 17.79 10.11
C ASN A 394 6.41 16.63 10.90
N ARG A 395 5.25 16.85 11.55
CA ARG A 395 4.60 15.81 12.36
C ARG A 395 4.01 14.67 11.51
N TRP A 396 3.51 14.97 10.30
CA TRP A 396 3.06 13.97 9.34
C TRP A 396 4.22 13.08 8.84
N MET A 397 5.39 13.69 8.59
CA MET A 397 6.59 12.96 8.20
C MET A 397 7.09 12.04 9.33
N GLU A 398 7.09 12.49 10.59
CA GLU A 398 7.43 11.64 11.76
C GLU A 398 6.54 10.40 11.87
N ILE A 399 5.22 10.55 11.64
CA ILE A 399 4.27 9.41 11.59
C ILE A 399 4.64 8.49 10.42
N SER A 400 4.82 9.05 9.22
CA SER A 400 5.17 8.30 8.00
C SER A 400 6.49 7.51 8.14
N LEU A 401 7.47 8.04 8.88
CA LEU A 401 8.76 7.40 9.16
C LEU A 401 8.62 6.28 10.20
N THR A 402 7.73 6.44 11.17
CA THR A 402 7.40 5.40 12.16
C THR A 402 6.72 4.21 11.46
N GLU A 403 5.82 4.47 10.52
CA GLU A 403 5.19 3.45 9.69
C GLU A 403 6.17 2.80 8.70
N ALA A 404 7.04 3.59 8.05
CA ALA A 404 8.07 3.06 7.15
C ALA A 404 9.09 2.16 7.86
N SER A 405 9.40 2.43 9.13
CA SER A 405 10.27 1.61 9.97
C SER A 405 9.69 0.23 10.31
N LEU A 406 8.39 0.01 10.07
CA LEU A 406 7.70 -1.27 10.23
C LEU A 406 7.61 -2.06 8.90
N SER A 407 8.18 -1.55 7.81
CA SER A 407 8.17 -2.21 6.49
C SER A 407 9.28 -3.27 6.32
N PRO A 408 9.02 -4.48 5.79
CA PRO A 408 10.01 -5.57 5.74
C PRO A 408 11.17 -5.43 4.74
N THR A 409 11.34 -4.29 4.07
CA THR A 409 12.20 -4.17 2.86
C THR A 409 13.57 -3.54 3.10
N VAL A 410 14.08 -3.51 4.32
CA VAL A 410 15.45 -3.07 4.61
C VAL A 410 16.42 -4.23 4.31
N LYS A 411 17.24 -4.11 3.24
CA LYS A 411 18.38 -5.02 3.01
C LYS A 411 19.28 -5.00 4.24
N ASP A 412 19.62 -6.16 4.76
CA ASP A 412 20.42 -6.28 5.98
C ASP A 412 21.82 -5.67 5.80
N ARG A 413 22.44 -5.25 6.91
CA ARG A 413 23.76 -4.59 6.90
C ARG A 413 24.80 -5.45 6.17
N ASP A 414 24.78 -6.75 6.46
CA ASP A 414 25.72 -7.73 5.93
C ASP A 414 25.44 -8.04 4.45
N GLU A 415 24.22 -7.84 3.95
CA GLU A 415 23.93 -7.94 2.51
C GLU A 415 24.49 -6.78 1.71
N LEU A 416 24.37 -5.56 2.24
CA LEU A 416 24.94 -4.36 1.61
C LEU A 416 26.47 -4.38 1.61
N LEU A 417 27.09 -4.91 2.68
CA LEU A 417 28.55 -5.05 2.78
C LEU A 417 29.14 -6.03 1.75
N LYS A 418 28.36 -6.93 1.15
CA LYS A 418 28.79 -7.76 0.00
C LYS A 418 29.15 -6.93 -1.24
N TYR A 419 28.63 -5.71 -1.33
CA TYR A 419 28.88 -4.76 -2.43
C TYR A 419 29.87 -3.66 -2.04
N SER A 420 30.61 -3.80 -0.93
CA SER A 420 31.54 -2.78 -0.44
C SER A 420 32.58 -2.40 -1.50
N GLN A 421 32.69 -1.10 -1.78
CA GLN A 421 33.65 -0.52 -2.71
C GLN A 421 34.55 0.45 -1.94
N GLU A 422 35.87 0.22 -1.95
CA GLU A 422 36.82 1.24 -1.50
C GLU A 422 36.91 2.33 -2.58
N LEU A 423 36.81 3.59 -2.15
CA LEU A 423 36.77 4.77 -3.02
C LEU A 423 37.86 5.75 -2.62
N THR A 424 38.45 6.38 -3.62
CA THR A 424 39.46 7.43 -3.46
C THR A 424 38.94 8.78 -3.99
N LEU A 425 39.30 9.86 -3.31
CA LEU A 425 38.97 11.23 -3.70
C LEU A 425 39.97 11.77 -4.72
N ASP A 426 39.47 12.45 -5.75
CA ASP A 426 40.30 13.08 -6.77
C ASP A 426 40.63 14.53 -6.39
N SER A 427 41.88 14.76 -6.01
CA SER A 427 42.43 16.07 -5.64
C SER A 427 42.41 17.10 -6.77
N ASN A 428 42.30 16.68 -8.04
CA ASN A 428 42.19 17.60 -9.18
C ASN A 428 40.78 18.20 -9.28
N THR A 429 39.75 17.46 -8.84
CA THR A 429 38.37 17.95 -8.84
C THR A 429 38.05 18.86 -7.66
N ALA A 430 38.79 18.70 -6.55
CA ALA A 430 38.54 19.41 -5.29
C ALA A 430 38.58 20.93 -5.46
N ASN A 431 37.57 21.62 -4.92
CA ASN A 431 37.56 23.09 -4.87
C ASN A 431 38.82 23.69 -4.20
N ARG A 432 39.19 24.92 -4.58
CA ARG A 432 40.43 25.59 -4.14
C ARG A 432 40.62 25.69 -2.62
N TYR A 433 39.55 25.57 -1.80
CA TYR A 433 39.61 25.58 -0.33
C TYR A 433 39.48 24.18 0.32
N LEU A 434 39.59 23.10 -0.46
CA LEU A 434 39.49 21.72 0.01
C LEU A 434 40.84 21.01 -0.05
N SER A 435 41.34 20.59 1.11
CA SER A 435 42.50 19.71 1.22
C SER A 435 42.06 18.25 1.23
N VAL A 436 42.53 17.47 0.24
CA VAL A 436 42.35 16.02 0.21
C VAL A 436 43.53 15.37 0.93
N THR A 437 43.26 14.51 1.92
CA THR A 437 44.26 13.82 2.72
C THR A 437 44.04 12.32 2.70
N ARG A 438 45.14 11.55 2.69
CA ARG A 438 45.15 10.07 2.64
C ARG A 438 44.32 9.48 1.47
N ASN A 439 44.11 10.26 0.40
CA ASN A 439 43.25 9.97 -0.75
C ASN A 439 41.80 9.55 -0.42
N ARG A 440 41.31 9.75 0.81
CA ARG A 440 39.95 9.31 1.25
C ARG A 440 39.24 10.32 2.14
N ALA A 441 39.97 11.23 2.77
CA ALA A 441 39.43 12.29 3.61
C ALA A 441 39.54 13.65 2.91
N VAL A 442 38.57 14.51 3.12
CA VAL A 442 38.59 15.91 2.68
C VAL A 442 38.25 16.82 3.86
N LYS A 443 38.96 17.94 3.96
CA LYS A 443 38.74 18.99 4.96
C LYS A 443 38.59 20.33 4.24
N LYS A 444 37.69 21.18 4.73
CA LYS A 444 37.63 22.58 4.30
C LYS A 444 38.61 23.42 5.11
N ASP A 445 39.56 24.02 4.41
CA ASP A 445 40.65 24.80 5.00
C ASP A 445 40.57 26.29 4.62
N THR A 446 41.47 27.11 5.18
CA THR A 446 41.60 28.54 4.86
C THR A 446 42.59 28.81 3.72
N GLU A 447 43.56 27.92 3.53
CA GLU A 447 44.56 28.01 2.47
C GLU A 447 43.96 27.71 1.08
N GLN A 448 44.49 28.36 0.05
CA GLN A 448 44.05 28.20 -1.34
C GLN A 448 45.04 27.40 -2.16
N PHE A 449 44.56 26.29 -2.74
CA PHE A 449 45.31 25.53 -3.74
C PHE A 449 45.28 26.23 -5.11
N LYS A 450 46.33 26.01 -5.91
CA LYS A 450 46.39 26.51 -7.30
C LYS A 450 45.18 26.02 -8.09
N ASP A 451 44.55 26.95 -8.82
CA ASP A 451 43.39 26.68 -9.64
C ASP A 451 43.74 25.78 -10.83
N ASP A 452 42.78 24.94 -11.23
CA ASP A 452 42.87 24.06 -12.39
C ASP A 452 41.50 24.03 -13.09
N SER A 453 41.49 23.78 -14.39
CA SER A 453 40.30 23.50 -15.19
C SER A 453 39.34 22.46 -14.58
N GLU A 454 39.87 21.39 -13.95
CA GLU A 454 39.06 20.30 -13.40
C GLU A 454 38.45 20.62 -12.01
N ARG A 455 38.93 21.66 -11.33
CA ARG A 455 38.46 22.05 -9.98
C ARG A 455 37.09 22.72 -10.03
N PHE A 456 36.19 22.30 -9.14
CA PHE A 456 34.97 23.07 -8.86
C PHE A 456 35.31 24.47 -8.33
N ASP A 457 34.70 25.51 -8.89
CA ASP A 457 34.97 26.89 -8.48
C ASP A 457 33.95 27.43 -7.48
N GLY A 458 32.66 27.40 -7.83
CA GLY A 458 31.58 28.00 -7.05
C GLY A 458 31.05 27.18 -5.85
N SER A 459 31.65 26.03 -5.51
CA SER A 459 31.20 25.22 -4.37
C SER A 459 32.31 24.35 -3.78
N PHE A 460 32.34 24.27 -2.44
CA PHE A 460 33.30 23.47 -1.65
C PHE A 460 33.02 21.97 -1.78
N GLN A 461 33.23 21.40 -2.96
CA GLN A 461 32.96 20.00 -3.28
C GLN A 461 34.10 19.32 -4.04
N VAL A 462 34.10 17.98 -3.99
CA VAL A 462 35.11 17.08 -4.57
C VAL A 462 34.42 15.79 -5.04
N LEU A 463 34.99 15.13 -6.06
CA LEU A 463 34.52 13.84 -6.59
C LEU A 463 35.50 12.71 -6.29
N SER A 464 35.04 11.47 -6.40
CA SER A 464 35.89 10.28 -6.43
C SER A 464 36.65 10.19 -7.75
N LYS A 465 37.82 9.55 -7.70
CA LYS A 465 38.57 9.14 -8.89
C LYS A 465 37.95 7.89 -9.52
N ASP A 466 37.42 7.01 -8.68
CA ASP A 466 36.82 5.74 -9.07
C ASP A 466 35.41 5.93 -9.64
N SER A 467 35.15 5.31 -10.79
CA SER A 467 33.86 5.34 -11.49
C SER A 467 32.95 4.18 -11.09
N LEU A 468 31.69 4.50 -10.85
CA LEU A 468 30.62 3.62 -10.37
C LEU A 468 29.65 3.28 -11.51
N SER A 469 29.69 2.03 -11.97
CA SER A 469 28.85 1.50 -13.06
C SER A 469 28.25 0.11 -12.75
N ARG A 470 28.33 -0.33 -11.48
CA ARG A 470 27.87 -1.63 -10.99
C ARG A 470 27.16 -1.49 -9.65
N CYS A 471 26.67 -2.60 -9.08
CA CYS A 471 26.21 -2.63 -7.69
C CYS A 471 27.38 -2.27 -6.76
N SER A 472 27.21 -1.26 -5.89
CA SER A 472 28.29 -0.73 -5.06
C SER A 472 27.75 -0.11 -3.77
N TYR A 473 28.49 -0.27 -2.69
CA TYR A 473 28.17 0.26 -1.37
C TYR A 473 29.39 0.94 -0.75
N TRP A 474 29.22 2.14 -0.19
CA TRP A 474 30.26 2.83 0.56
C TRP A 474 29.64 3.61 1.73
N GLU A 475 30.45 3.91 2.75
CA GLU A 475 30.05 4.75 3.88
C GLU A 475 30.92 6.01 3.90
N VAL A 476 30.30 7.16 4.20
CA VAL A 476 30.97 8.45 4.42
C VAL A 476 30.76 8.87 5.86
N GLN A 477 31.84 9.13 6.59
CA GLN A 477 31.81 9.64 7.95
C GLN A 477 32.20 11.12 7.97
N SER A 478 31.54 11.95 8.79
CA SER A 478 31.82 13.38 8.89
C SER A 478 31.67 13.91 10.31
N SER A 479 32.46 14.95 10.62
CA SER A 479 32.42 15.71 11.87
C SER A 479 31.30 16.75 11.93
N GLY A 480 30.79 17.22 10.78
CA GLY A 480 30.11 18.51 10.68
C GLY A 480 28.79 18.50 9.91
N ARG A 481 28.61 19.51 9.04
CA ARG A 481 27.56 19.57 8.01
C ARG A 481 28.18 19.17 6.69
N PHE A 482 27.62 18.19 6.01
CA PHE A 482 28.18 17.67 4.76
C PHE A 482 27.09 17.25 3.79
N THR A 483 27.47 16.90 2.57
CA THR A 483 26.59 16.30 1.59
C THR A 483 27.32 15.14 0.95
N VAL A 484 26.65 14.00 0.84
CA VAL A 484 27.09 12.86 0.03
C VAL A 484 26.29 12.87 -1.26
N ALA A 485 26.96 12.77 -2.39
CA ALA A 485 26.34 12.80 -3.71
C ALA A 485 26.82 11.66 -4.60
N VAL A 486 26.10 11.45 -5.70
CA VAL A 486 26.63 10.86 -6.92
C VAL A 486 26.35 11.80 -8.08
N ALA A 487 27.30 11.91 -9.02
CA ALA A 487 27.19 12.78 -10.18
C ALA A 487 27.83 12.15 -11.41
N TYR A 488 27.40 12.53 -12.61
CA TYR A 488 28.13 12.20 -13.83
C TYR A 488 29.46 12.96 -13.92
N LYS A 489 30.43 12.41 -14.66
CA LYS A 489 31.79 12.99 -14.76
C LYS A 489 31.77 14.42 -15.32
N ASP A 490 30.87 14.67 -16.27
CA ASP A 490 30.68 15.89 -17.05
C ASP A 490 29.90 17.01 -16.33
N ILE A 491 29.50 16.83 -15.07
CA ILE A 491 28.92 17.91 -14.24
C ILE A 491 29.80 19.17 -14.27
N SER A 492 29.19 20.34 -14.51
CA SER A 492 29.94 21.57 -14.72
C SER A 492 30.85 21.93 -13.54
N ARG A 493 32.07 22.41 -13.83
CA ARG A 493 33.07 22.82 -12.83
C ARG A 493 33.10 24.33 -12.57
N LYS A 494 32.87 25.14 -13.61
CA LYS A 494 33.10 26.60 -13.63
C LYS A 494 31.85 27.44 -13.95
N ALA A 495 30.68 26.83 -14.14
CA ALA A 495 29.44 27.58 -14.43
C ALA A 495 28.80 28.18 -13.15
N ARG A 496 27.63 28.80 -13.32
CA ARG A 496 26.83 29.36 -12.21
C ARG A 496 26.63 28.33 -11.10
N ILE A 497 26.51 28.79 -9.85
CA ILE A 497 26.46 27.92 -8.65
C ILE A 497 25.41 26.80 -8.81
N ASN A 498 24.21 27.12 -9.32
CA ASN A 498 23.15 26.16 -9.56
C ASN A 498 23.47 25.08 -10.62
N GLU A 499 24.42 25.29 -11.51
CA GLU A 499 24.83 24.34 -12.54
C GLU A 499 25.98 23.43 -12.06
N CYS A 500 26.88 23.93 -11.20
CA CYS A 500 28.01 23.13 -10.67
C CYS A 500 27.73 22.44 -9.32
N THR A 501 26.85 22.98 -8.47
CA THR A 501 26.55 22.41 -7.15
C THR A 501 25.77 21.08 -7.23
N PHE A 502 26.24 20.07 -6.48
CA PHE A 502 25.53 18.79 -6.34
C PHE A 502 24.04 18.96 -5.93
N GLY A 503 23.15 18.28 -6.65
CA GLY A 503 21.70 18.28 -6.46
C GLY A 503 20.94 19.48 -7.05
N LEU A 504 21.63 20.53 -7.53
CA LEU A 504 21.00 21.70 -8.16
C LEU A 504 20.91 21.60 -9.70
N ASN A 505 21.44 20.52 -10.26
CA ASN A 505 21.39 20.17 -11.68
C ASN A 505 20.79 18.76 -11.88
N GLU A 506 20.55 18.40 -13.14
CA GLU A 506 20.03 17.08 -13.54
C GLU A 506 21.10 15.98 -13.56
N THR A 507 22.39 16.33 -13.50
CA THR A 507 23.52 15.39 -13.58
C THR A 507 24.00 14.89 -12.22
N SER A 508 23.30 15.21 -11.12
CA SER A 508 23.65 14.76 -9.77
C SER A 508 22.47 14.55 -8.83
N TRP A 509 22.68 13.65 -7.87
CA TRP A 509 21.75 13.29 -6.80
C TRP A 509 22.49 13.41 -5.47
N ALA A 510 21.97 14.20 -4.54
CA ALA A 510 22.70 14.63 -3.36
C ALA A 510 21.86 14.52 -2.09
N LEU A 511 22.42 13.94 -1.02
CA LEU A 511 21.84 13.96 0.32
C LEU A 511 22.68 14.87 1.23
N GLU A 512 22.11 16.03 1.57
CA GLU A 512 22.66 16.99 2.51
C GLU A 512 22.32 16.57 3.95
N CYS A 513 23.30 16.59 4.84
CA CYS A 513 23.21 16.15 6.23
C CYS A 513 23.40 17.35 7.16
N CYS A 514 22.32 17.87 7.74
CA CYS A 514 22.35 19.01 8.66
C CYS A 514 22.36 18.56 10.13
N LYS A 515 22.34 19.52 11.07
CA LYS A 515 22.31 19.22 12.51
C LYS A 515 20.95 18.64 12.97
N LEU A 516 19.86 18.99 12.27
CA LEU A 516 18.47 18.68 12.68
C LEU A 516 17.69 17.80 11.67
N MET A 517 18.16 17.68 10.42
CA MET A 517 17.45 16.97 9.35
C MET A 517 18.39 16.61 8.20
N TYR A 518 17.91 15.79 7.26
CA TYR A 518 18.55 15.56 5.96
C TYR A 518 17.73 16.23 4.84
N VAL A 519 18.40 16.67 3.78
CA VAL A 519 17.76 17.25 2.60
C VAL A 519 18.28 16.55 1.35
N PHE A 520 17.43 15.75 0.72
CA PHE A 520 17.74 15.19 -0.58
C PHE A 520 17.47 16.23 -1.68
N ARG A 521 18.35 16.30 -2.69
CA ARG A 521 18.29 17.25 -3.80
C ARG A 521 18.64 16.60 -5.12
N HIS A 522 17.84 16.89 -6.15
CA HIS A 522 18.10 16.53 -7.54
C HIS A 522 17.35 17.50 -8.46
N ASN A 523 18.00 17.99 -9.52
CA ASN A 523 17.43 18.95 -10.48
C ASN A 523 16.62 20.10 -9.82
N LYS A 524 17.22 20.74 -8.81
CA LYS A 524 16.61 21.84 -8.00
C LYS A 524 15.39 21.45 -7.17
N THR A 525 14.85 20.25 -7.33
CA THR A 525 13.83 19.66 -6.44
C THR A 525 14.48 19.30 -5.12
N LEU A 526 13.79 19.58 -4.01
CA LEU A 526 14.25 19.27 -2.66
C LEU A 526 13.23 18.40 -1.93
N THR A 527 13.72 17.41 -1.19
CA THR A 527 12.92 16.52 -0.34
C THR A 527 13.49 16.57 1.07
N LEU A 528 12.71 17.06 2.02
CA LEU A 528 13.08 17.08 3.43
C LEU A 528 12.89 15.69 4.03
N ILE A 529 13.88 15.22 4.79
CA ILE A 529 13.90 13.90 5.42
C ILE A 529 14.24 14.11 6.89
N SER A 530 13.24 13.92 7.76
CA SER A 530 13.50 13.83 9.20
C SER A 530 14.05 12.44 9.53
N ALA A 531 15.12 12.37 10.30
CA ALA A 531 15.65 11.14 10.89
C ALA A 531 16.73 11.52 11.92
N PRO A 532 17.04 10.64 12.89
CA PRO A 532 18.12 10.90 13.84
C PRO A 532 19.44 11.24 13.13
N ARG A 533 20.14 12.27 13.64
CA ARG A 533 21.46 12.67 13.12
C ARG A 533 22.43 11.49 13.28
N SER A 534 23.00 11.05 12.17
CA SER A 534 24.18 10.20 12.15
C SER A 534 25.37 10.97 11.60
N SER A 535 26.54 10.70 12.16
CA SER A 535 27.84 11.11 11.63
C SER A 535 28.30 10.23 10.47
N LYS A 536 27.60 9.13 10.15
CA LYS A 536 27.96 8.16 9.12
C LYS A 536 26.78 7.81 8.20
N ILE A 537 26.98 8.02 6.90
CA ILE A 537 25.98 7.80 5.85
C ILE A 537 26.45 6.73 4.90
N GLY A 538 25.65 5.67 4.78
CA GLY A 538 25.83 4.62 3.80
C GLY A 538 25.12 4.96 2.50
N VAL A 539 25.76 4.72 1.36
CA VAL A 539 25.15 4.87 0.03
C VAL A 539 25.23 3.53 -0.69
N PHE A 540 24.09 3.06 -1.17
CA PHE A 540 23.97 1.89 -2.03
C PHE A 540 23.54 2.34 -3.42
N LEU A 541 24.32 1.98 -4.43
CA LEU A 541 24.01 2.11 -5.84
C LEU A 541 23.77 0.72 -6.42
N ASP A 542 22.65 0.54 -7.11
CA ASP A 542 22.44 -0.55 -8.06
C ASP A 542 22.31 0.07 -9.45
N TYR A 543 23.43 0.18 -10.15
CA TYR A 543 23.48 0.86 -11.44
C TYR A 543 22.60 0.17 -12.49
N GLY A 544 22.58 -1.17 -12.50
CA GLY A 544 21.81 -1.97 -13.45
C GLY A 544 20.30 -1.91 -13.19
N ALA A 545 19.88 -1.93 -11.93
CA ALA A 545 18.47 -1.78 -11.56
C ALA A 545 18.02 -0.29 -11.47
N GLY A 546 18.92 0.67 -11.63
CA GLY A 546 18.59 2.10 -11.53
C GLY A 546 18.22 2.57 -10.12
N VAL A 547 18.80 1.96 -9.08
CA VAL A 547 18.50 2.28 -7.67
C VAL A 547 19.64 3.08 -7.05
N LEU A 548 19.31 4.16 -6.34
CA LEU A 548 20.21 4.84 -5.43
C LEU A 548 19.53 4.97 -4.06
N SER A 549 20.15 4.43 -3.01
CA SER A 549 19.60 4.46 -1.65
C SER A 549 20.61 5.03 -0.66
N PHE A 550 20.14 5.87 0.25
CA PHE A 550 20.93 6.46 1.33
C PHE A 550 20.45 5.94 2.68
N TYR A 551 21.39 5.66 3.57
CA TYR A 551 21.14 5.07 4.89
C TYR A 551 21.86 5.85 5.99
N SER A 552 21.16 6.09 7.09
CA SER A 552 21.80 6.41 8.37
C SER A 552 22.44 5.13 8.90
N VAL A 553 23.73 5.19 9.24
CA VAL A 553 24.45 4.07 9.85
C VAL A 553 24.75 4.43 11.29
N SER A 554 24.25 3.62 12.23
CA SER A 554 24.52 3.76 13.66
C SER A 554 25.14 2.47 14.20
N GLU A 555 26.31 2.57 14.81
CA GLU A 555 26.97 1.44 15.47
C GLU A 555 26.40 1.31 16.89
N SER A 556 25.63 0.24 17.14
CA SER A 556 25.11 -0.09 18.46
C SER A 556 25.80 -1.33 19.01
N THR A 557 26.56 -1.14 20.09
CA THR A 557 27.26 -2.22 20.79
C THR A 557 26.30 -2.90 21.77
N THR A 558 25.43 -3.78 21.28
CA THR A 558 24.52 -4.55 22.13
C THR A 558 25.26 -5.72 22.79
N LEU A 559 25.35 -5.72 24.12
CA LEU A 559 25.77 -6.89 24.88
C LEU A 559 24.73 -8.01 24.72
N ARG A 560 25.12 -9.13 24.10
CA ARG A 560 24.32 -10.37 24.16
C ARG A 560 24.60 -11.11 25.48
N PRO A 561 23.66 -11.92 26.01
CA PRO A 561 23.82 -12.61 27.31
C PRO A 561 25.02 -13.57 27.47
N ASN A 562 25.80 -13.81 26.41
CA ASN A 562 26.88 -14.79 26.36
C ASN A 562 28.28 -14.15 26.19
N ASN A 563 28.46 -12.89 26.59
CA ASN A 563 29.76 -12.17 26.59
C ASN A 563 30.53 -12.15 25.25
N ARG A 564 29.84 -12.34 24.11
CA ARG A 564 30.40 -12.10 22.77
C ARG A 564 29.99 -10.72 22.30
N PHE A 565 30.98 -9.86 22.04
CA PHE A 565 30.76 -8.62 21.31
C PHE A 565 30.19 -8.93 19.92
N SER A 566 29.03 -8.33 19.61
CA SER A 566 28.37 -8.42 18.32
C SER A 566 28.03 -6.98 17.92
N VAL A 567 28.77 -6.45 16.94
CA VAL A 567 28.57 -5.07 16.44
C VAL A 567 27.34 -5.06 15.52
N SER A 568 26.16 -4.99 16.12
CA SER A 568 24.89 -4.86 15.42
C SER A 568 24.69 -3.42 14.95
N GLY A 569 25.33 -3.06 13.83
CA GLY A 569 25.16 -1.76 13.20
C GLY A 569 23.74 -1.60 12.64
N THR A 570 22.87 -0.88 13.34
CA THR A 570 21.52 -0.56 12.87
C THR A 570 21.61 0.41 11.69
N ARG A 571 20.82 0.16 10.64
CA ARG A 571 20.73 1.02 9.45
C ARG A 571 19.29 1.43 9.19
N THR A 572 19.06 2.73 9.08
CA THR A 572 17.75 3.31 8.73
C THR A 572 17.82 3.85 7.31
N LEU A 573 16.92 3.42 6.42
CA LEU A 573 16.79 3.99 5.08
C LEU A 573 16.34 5.45 5.20
N LEU A 574 17.14 6.39 4.70
CA LEU A 574 16.84 7.82 4.68
C LEU A 574 16.10 8.22 3.40
N HIS A 575 16.57 7.71 2.26
CA HIS A 575 15.98 8.01 0.96
C HIS A 575 16.29 6.92 -0.06
N ARG A 576 15.39 6.74 -1.03
CA ARG A 576 15.62 5.91 -2.21
C ARG A 576 15.11 6.62 -3.46
N VAL A 577 15.95 6.68 -4.48
CA VAL A 577 15.65 7.13 -5.82
C VAL A 577 15.61 5.92 -6.76
N GLN A 578 14.67 5.94 -7.69
CA GLN A 578 14.59 5.02 -8.82
C GLN A 578 14.72 5.84 -10.09
N THR A 579 15.80 5.66 -10.85
CA THR A 579 16.10 6.46 -12.06
C THR A 579 16.95 5.68 -13.06
N ARG A 580 16.95 6.09 -14.33
CA ARG A 580 17.81 5.50 -15.36
C ARG A 580 19.11 6.29 -15.49
N PHE A 581 20.21 5.71 -15.04
CA PHE A 581 21.54 6.30 -15.25
C PHE A 581 21.97 6.18 -16.71
N THR A 582 22.53 7.26 -17.27
CA THR A 582 22.94 7.36 -18.68
C THR A 582 24.46 7.35 -18.86
N GLN A 583 25.22 7.66 -17.81
CA GLN A 583 26.68 7.65 -17.78
C GLN A 583 27.18 7.03 -16.46
N PRO A 584 28.44 6.54 -16.39
CA PRO A 584 29.07 6.16 -15.13
C PRO A 584 29.04 7.30 -14.11
N LEU A 585 28.77 6.95 -12.86
CA LEU A 585 28.71 7.90 -11.75
C LEU A 585 30.06 8.05 -11.05
N LEU A 586 30.28 9.17 -10.40
CA LEU A 586 31.35 9.42 -9.44
C LEU A 586 30.69 9.75 -8.10
N ALA A 587 31.24 9.25 -6.99
CA ALA A 587 30.80 9.65 -5.66
C ALA A 587 31.28 11.08 -5.37
N GLY A 588 30.50 11.87 -4.67
CA GLY A 588 30.79 13.27 -4.36
C GLY A 588 30.67 13.59 -2.88
N ILE A 589 31.53 14.48 -2.39
CA ILE A 589 31.46 15.05 -1.05
C ILE A 589 31.45 16.58 -1.16
N ARG A 590 30.59 17.25 -0.39
CA ARG A 590 30.58 18.71 -0.22
C ARG A 590 30.56 19.08 1.25
N LEU A 591 31.31 20.11 1.62
CA LEU A 591 31.44 20.66 2.98
C LEU A 591 30.91 22.10 3.04
N TYR A 592 30.63 22.62 4.24
CA TYR A 592 29.95 23.91 4.40
C TYR A 592 30.75 24.90 5.25
N GLU A 593 31.04 24.54 6.50
CA GLU A 593 31.73 25.37 7.49
C GLU A 593 33.26 25.12 7.43
N THR A 594 34.06 26.15 7.72
CA THR A 594 35.53 25.99 7.74
C THR A 594 35.93 25.10 8.91
N GLY A 595 36.78 24.11 8.67
CA GLY A 595 37.09 23.06 9.65
C GLY A 595 36.20 21.82 9.56
N ASP A 596 35.10 21.85 8.80
CA ASP A 596 34.36 20.62 8.46
C ASP A 596 35.30 19.60 7.80
N SER A 597 35.07 18.33 8.09
CA SER A 597 35.77 17.20 7.45
C SER A 597 34.83 16.04 7.17
N ALA A 598 35.12 15.28 6.12
CA ALA A 598 34.45 14.02 5.82
C ALA A 598 35.42 13.02 5.16
N GLU A 599 35.21 11.73 5.38
CA GLU A 599 36.05 10.66 4.84
C GLU A 599 35.24 9.44 4.37
N PHE A 600 35.72 8.77 3.33
CA PHE A 600 35.25 7.42 2.97
C PHE A 600 35.74 6.42 4.02
N SER A 601 34.80 5.75 4.69
CA SER A 601 35.09 4.78 5.74
C SER A 601 35.67 3.48 5.17
N GLN A 602 36.64 2.89 5.87
CA GLN A 602 37.15 1.55 5.53
C GLN A 602 36.15 0.47 5.98
N LEU A 603 35.50 -0.17 5.02
CA LEU A 603 34.57 -1.28 5.27
C LEU A 603 35.33 -2.61 5.29
N ARG A 604 35.65 -3.10 6.48
CA ARG A 604 36.21 -4.46 6.63
C ARG A 604 35.12 -5.49 6.37
N GLN A 605 35.40 -6.45 5.49
CA GLN A 605 34.67 -7.73 5.51
C GLN A 605 35.25 -8.56 6.66
N ASP A 606 34.50 -8.70 7.75
CA ASP A 606 34.89 -9.62 8.82
C ASP A 606 34.86 -11.05 8.30
N SER A 607 36.03 -11.66 8.16
CA SER A 607 36.23 -12.95 7.48
C SER A 607 35.84 -14.14 8.35
N PHE A 608 34.60 -14.19 8.83
CA PHE A 608 34.06 -15.29 9.65
C PHE A 608 33.50 -16.48 8.85
N TYR A 609 33.61 -16.45 7.51
CA TYR A 609 33.12 -17.52 6.62
C TYR A 609 34.22 -18.30 5.87
N ASN A 610 35.48 -18.23 6.31
CA ASN A 610 36.60 -18.97 5.69
C ASN A 610 37.16 -20.14 6.52
N THR A 611 36.40 -20.66 7.49
CA THR A 611 36.80 -21.84 8.29
C THR A 611 36.40 -23.18 7.65
N THR A 612 35.42 -23.20 6.74
CA THR A 612 34.95 -24.43 6.07
C THR A 612 35.88 -24.88 4.93
N THR A 613 36.57 -23.95 4.27
CA THR A 613 37.46 -24.24 3.13
C THR A 613 38.82 -24.82 3.54
N ARG A 614 39.16 -24.81 4.85
CA ARG A 614 40.44 -25.34 5.36
C ARG A 614 40.37 -26.79 5.86
N LEU A 615 39.16 -27.34 6.04
CA LEU A 615 38.95 -28.77 6.36
C LEU A 615 38.82 -29.63 5.10
N ASN A 616 38.14 -29.14 4.05
CA ASN A 616 37.97 -29.88 2.79
C ASN A 616 39.25 -29.98 1.93
N ARG A 617 40.37 -29.40 2.36
CA ARG A 617 41.69 -29.55 1.72
C ARG A 617 42.57 -30.63 2.35
N VAL A 618 42.10 -31.30 3.41
CA VAL A 618 42.81 -32.40 4.10
C VAL A 618 42.30 -33.77 3.67
N GLN A 619 41.15 -33.84 2.98
CA GLN A 619 40.48 -35.10 2.59
C GLN A 619 40.53 -35.43 1.08
N ALA A 620 41.28 -34.65 0.28
CA ALA A 620 41.35 -34.77 -1.18
C ALA A 620 42.77 -35.00 -1.74
N THR A 621 43.68 -35.55 -0.92
CA THR A 621 45.05 -35.93 -1.31
C THR A 621 45.43 -37.31 -0.77
N LEU A 622 44.62 -38.32 -1.10
CA LEU A 622 44.95 -39.74 -0.93
C LEU A 622 44.39 -40.57 -2.10
N THR A 623 44.96 -40.38 -3.30
CA THR A 623 44.78 -41.33 -4.42
C THR A 623 45.94 -41.24 -5.42
N GLN A 624 46.96 -42.10 -5.21
CA GLN A 624 47.95 -42.56 -6.21
C GLN A 624 48.97 -41.52 -6.76
N PRO A 625 50.08 -41.98 -7.39
CA PRO A 625 51.02 -42.97 -6.87
C PRO A 625 52.49 -42.48 -6.92
N THR A 626 53.36 -43.11 -6.14
CA THR A 626 54.81 -42.87 -6.12
C THR A 626 55.49 -43.24 -7.44
N PRO A 627 56.61 -42.58 -7.77
CA PRO A 627 57.83 -43.38 -7.97
C PRO A 627 59.09 -42.80 -7.29
N ALA A 628 59.77 -43.71 -6.59
CA ALA A 628 61.21 -43.88 -6.39
C ALA A 628 62.21 -42.71 -6.23
N GLN A 629 63.16 -43.01 -5.33
CA GLN A 629 64.50 -42.45 -5.08
C GLN A 629 64.57 -41.39 -3.99
N ALA A 630 65.53 -41.40 -3.06
CA ALA A 630 66.52 -42.37 -2.56
C ALA A 630 67.35 -41.57 -1.52
N GLN A 631 68.01 -42.24 -0.55
CA GLN A 631 69.00 -41.64 0.38
C GLN A 631 68.40 -40.63 1.39
N THR A 632 68.91 -40.41 2.61
CA THR A 632 69.85 -41.12 3.53
C THR A 632 69.64 -40.48 4.91
N VAL A 633 69.40 -41.25 5.98
CA VAL A 633 70.32 -41.52 7.12
C VAL A 633 70.32 -40.46 8.25
N GLU A 634 70.36 -40.96 9.50
CA GLU A 634 70.63 -40.29 10.81
C GLU A 634 69.63 -39.20 11.26
N SER A 635 68.88 -39.36 12.36
CA SER A 635 69.28 -39.43 13.79
C SER A 635 69.89 -38.09 14.29
N ASP A 636 69.76 -37.67 15.55
CA ASP A 636 69.44 -38.37 16.80
C ASP A 636 68.85 -37.41 17.85
N SER A 637 68.31 -37.96 18.95
CA SER A 637 68.38 -37.43 20.35
C SER A 637 67.82 -36.00 20.69
N ASP A 638 67.47 -35.64 21.93
CA ASP A 638 67.19 -36.46 23.12
C ASP A 638 66.27 -35.77 24.16
N SER A 639 65.82 -36.60 25.11
CA SER A 639 65.62 -36.32 26.55
C SER A 639 64.89 -35.06 27.09
N GLU A 640 63.75 -35.34 27.73
CA GLU A 640 63.52 -35.19 29.19
C GLU A 640 63.05 -33.90 29.91
N TYR A 641 62.06 -34.18 30.79
CA TYR A 641 61.85 -33.71 32.18
C TYR A 641 61.10 -32.40 32.52
N SER A 642 59.90 -32.63 33.08
CA SER A 642 59.45 -32.18 34.42
C SER A 642 58.29 -31.18 34.59
N ARG A 643 57.23 -31.75 35.16
CA ARG A 643 56.18 -31.20 36.08
C ARG A 643 56.77 -30.42 37.28
N PRO A 644 55.99 -29.71 38.16
CA PRO A 644 54.56 -29.87 38.51
C PRO A 644 53.75 -28.52 38.50
N THR A 645 52.56 -28.29 39.09
CA THR A 645 51.71 -28.99 40.10
C THR A 645 50.20 -28.66 39.91
N ARG A 646 49.35 -28.95 40.92
CA ARG A 646 48.03 -28.34 41.23
C ARG A 646 48.10 -27.76 42.67
N PRO A 647 47.15 -26.95 43.18
CA PRO A 647 45.78 -27.36 43.62
C PRO A 647 44.66 -26.50 42.96
N ILE A 648 43.33 -26.78 42.91
CA ILE A 648 42.32 -27.58 43.67
C ILE A 648 41.44 -26.75 44.66
N ILE A 649 40.11 -26.68 44.37
CA ILE A 649 38.94 -26.40 45.26
C ILE A 649 38.77 -24.93 45.78
N SER A 650 37.60 -24.33 46.08
CA SER A 650 36.17 -24.79 46.22
C SER A 650 35.14 -23.83 45.57
N MET A 651 33.87 -24.25 45.55
CA MET A 651 32.67 -23.41 45.42
C MET A 651 32.48 -22.47 46.63
N GLU A 652 31.72 -21.36 46.45
CA GLU A 652 30.71 -20.94 47.43
C GLU A 652 29.60 -20.03 46.83
N THR A 653 28.40 -20.23 47.38
CA THR A 653 27.10 -19.53 47.39
C THR A 653 26.85 -18.14 46.74
N PHE A 654 25.60 -17.99 46.23
CA PHE A 654 24.86 -16.71 46.01
C PHE A 654 24.64 -15.92 47.32
N PRO A 655 24.41 -14.58 47.25
CA PRO A 655 23.01 -14.11 47.34
C PRO A 655 22.63 -12.91 46.43
N GLU A 656 21.32 -12.79 46.22
CA GLU A 656 20.46 -11.58 46.09
C GLU A 656 21.06 -10.24 45.60
N PHE A 657 20.54 -9.74 44.46
CA PHE A 657 19.61 -8.60 44.41
C PHE A 657 18.86 -8.53 43.06
#